data_AF-A0A6P6WNV6-F1
#
_entry.id   AF-A0A6P6WNV6-F1
#
_cell.length_a   1.000
_cell.length_b   1.000
_cell.length_c   1.000
_cell.angle_alpha   90.00
_cell.angle_beta   90.00
_cell.angle_gamma   90.00
#
_symmetry.space_group_name_H-M   'P 1'
#
loop_
_entity.id
_entity.type
_entity.pdbx_description
1 polymer ?
#
loop_
_entity_poly.entity_id
_entity_poly.type
_entity_poly.pdbx_seq_one_letter_code
_entity_poly.pdbx_strand_id
1 'polypeptide(L)'
;MEVASTCSIDWLLHDLDLILNSSGIYLFVLYDVRDAIKHLKFLKTFLMCARKWSQSNDLYLQSDNVVKRVSLRSFLSCIEDTFHKYEEDIQSLCLRLETEDIHKSIVAHGVLHEIEKEIISLKQEIIQIYFALASSRSFQSNSCMTDDELLEFIDLILQNLADLAYDDMNWKITKSSIYAALSAQVQDLEAKLTFLKSFIPFAKMRGTADIPALLLAHFEVVALTAARLSYMWSFWDDFEAIHNPGLYYRSTRSFELLSIRAVDFHVYEIYKEVLAASNSSASLHTAVMDERILNNFNDSLISRLWELLCCSSSFVDSMKDEMQKLYAGLRFLRSILREHHEMMDEQNEKIGALLGEAGIIIFSPTLSRVIEGEVSFSGSTQVLDFCDMLANTNIHIKHFKDQLSVSSTIESLPNSSHSLRAPEVSQTSSRMLSKGKMPIDHEVMVGLDDKGEQGIEPLIKHFKDQISGSSTIQSLPNSSHSLRAPEVSQTSSRMLSKGKMPIAREIMVGLDDEAAKVFERLRWGSEQVEIVPIVGMAGLGKTTLAKKVYNNISVTCHFHIRLWCTVSQEFNMKNVLLQILCSDGKHSRKDEFQNLDEHALLEKLHQRLLKNRYLVVFDDVWDIEVWNELRTAFPNDKNGSRIIFTSRFSNVASEVQYGGEPHKIRRLTVEESFELLQKKVFGEEEECPQALHELGMAIAKKCRGLPLALVVVAGVLATIEHDICVWEEFAESFTLTMVSGADQCKKSLELSFEHLPYHLKECLLYFAAFREDEKIGAKKLMCLWIAEGFVEIIEGEKSEDVAEKYLMDLIGRNLVMVGKNRSIGGVKTCYIHDLIFEFCKGKAKEKKFLQVLRGYDELSTFNEPPNLPRLSICSSGKDFMKSKLFCPHLVLNLGNINLRLKELPTEVESLLCLR
;
A
#
# COMPACT_ATOMS: atom_id res chain seq x y z
N MET A 1 -29.18 -49.04 7.57
CA MET A 1 -29.03 -48.27 8.82
C MET A 1 -27.78 -47.43 8.70
N GLU A 2 -27.87 -46.28 8.03
CA GLU A 2 -26.92 -45.18 8.18
C GLU A 2 -27.81 -43.95 8.30
N VAL A 3 -28.24 -43.69 9.53
CA VAL A 3 -28.99 -42.49 9.87
C VAL A 3 -27.97 -41.36 9.85
N ALA A 4 -28.15 -40.40 8.95
CA ALA A 4 -27.42 -39.15 8.95
C ALA A 4 -27.43 -38.57 10.38
N SER A 5 -26.28 -38.53 11.03
CA SER A 5 -26.14 -37.87 12.33
C SER A 5 -26.27 -36.36 12.09
N THR A 6 -27.49 -35.84 12.09
CA THR A 6 -27.72 -34.40 12.16
C THR A 6 -27.13 -33.91 13.47
N CYS A 7 -26.14 -33.03 13.39
CA CYS A 7 -25.38 -32.56 14.54
C CYS A 7 -26.28 -31.65 15.39
N SER A 8 -26.10 -31.63 16.73
CA SER A 8 -26.77 -30.66 17.61
C SER A 8 -26.60 -29.21 17.15
N ILE A 9 -25.53 -28.87 16.43
CA ILE A 9 -25.35 -27.53 15.83
C ILE A 9 -26.36 -27.24 14.71
N ASP A 10 -26.75 -28.22 13.91
CA ASP A 10 -27.75 -28.01 12.85
C ASP A 10 -29.15 -27.73 13.44
N TRP A 11 -29.48 -28.39 14.55
CA TRP A 11 -30.71 -28.13 15.31
C TRP A 11 -30.69 -26.75 15.96
N LEU A 12 -29.57 -26.38 16.60
CA LEU A 12 -29.39 -25.06 17.19
C LEU A 12 -29.51 -23.93 16.14
N LEU A 13 -28.90 -24.10 14.97
CA LEU A 13 -29.00 -23.14 13.87
C LEU A 13 -30.44 -22.98 13.38
N HIS A 14 -31.15 -24.09 13.18
CA HIS A 14 -32.55 -24.08 12.77
C HIS A 14 -33.44 -23.34 13.79
N ASP A 15 -33.25 -23.63 15.08
CA ASP A 15 -34.05 -23.02 16.14
C ASP A 15 -33.73 -21.52 16.32
N LEU A 16 -32.46 -21.13 16.19
CA LEU A 16 -32.08 -19.71 16.20
C LEU A 16 -32.62 -18.95 14.98
N ASP A 17 -32.67 -19.56 13.80
CA ASP A 17 -33.30 -18.98 12.62
C ASP A 17 -34.82 -18.79 12.81
N LEU A 18 -35.49 -19.70 13.52
CA LEU A 18 -36.90 -19.52 13.90
C LEU A 18 -37.07 -18.33 14.85
N ILE A 19 -36.17 -18.16 15.82
CA ILE A 19 -36.15 -17.01 16.72
C ILE A 19 -35.97 -15.72 15.90
N LEU A 20 -34.97 -15.66 15.02
CA LEU A 20 -34.68 -14.49 14.19
C LEU A 20 -35.89 -14.03 13.35
N ASN A 21 -36.73 -14.98 12.91
CA ASN A 21 -37.91 -14.72 12.08
C ASN A 21 -39.20 -14.46 12.88
N SER A 22 -39.15 -14.51 14.22
CA SER A 22 -40.32 -14.28 15.07
C SER A 22 -40.62 -12.79 15.31
N SER A 23 -41.90 -12.43 15.39
CA SER A 23 -42.35 -11.05 15.63
C SER A 23 -42.31 -10.70 17.12
N GLY A 24 -41.71 -9.57 17.49
CA GLY A 24 -41.76 -9.03 18.87
C GLY A 24 -40.46 -9.13 19.69
N ILE A 25 -39.33 -9.48 19.06
CA ILE A 25 -38.02 -9.54 19.74
C ILE A 25 -37.39 -8.14 19.87
N TYR A 26 -36.83 -7.84 21.05
CA TYR A 26 -36.07 -6.62 21.29
C TYR A 26 -34.79 -6.55 20.45
N LEU A 27 -34.44 -5.33 20.03
CA LEU A 27 -33.30 -5.07 19.14
C LEU A 27 -31.98 -5.67 19.62
N PHE A 28 -31.70 -5.68 20.94
CA PHE A 28 -30.45 -6.23 21.48
C PHE A 28 -30.39 -7.76 21.35
N VAL A 29 -31.50 -8.47 21.62
CA VAL A 29 -31.56 -9.94 21.44
C VAL A 29 -31.42 -10.33 19.97
N LEU A 30 -31.91 -9.50 19.04
CA LEU A 30 -31.71 -9.72 17.61
C LEU A 30 -30.23 -9.66 17.19
N TYR A 31 -29.43 -8.82 17.85
CA TYR A 31 -27.97 -8.79 17.63
C TYR A 31 -27.33 -10.07 18.17
N ASP A 32 -27.64 -10.47 19.40
CA ASP A 32 -27.06 -11.67 20.02
C ASP A 32 -27.41 -12.95 19.25
N VAL A 33 -28.66 -13.07 18.76
CA VAL A 33 -29.10 -14.22 17.94
C VAL A 33 -28.31 -14.26 16.63
N ARG A 34 -28.07 -13.09 16.00
CA ARG A 34 -27.35 -13.03 14.74
C ARG A 34 -25.87 -13.38 14.91
N ASP A 35 -25.22 -12.87 15.96
CA ASP A 35 -23.83 -13.21 16.29
C ASP A 35 -23.68 -14.70 16.66
N ALA A 36 -24.63 -15.27 17.41
CA ALA A 36 -24.66 -16.69 17.70
C ALA A 36 -24.82 -17.54 16.42
N ILE A 37 -25.74 -17.18 15.51
CA ILE A 37 -25.92 -17.87 14.22
C ILE A 37 -24.61 -17.82 13.42
N LYS A 38 -23.99 -16.63 13.32
CA LYS A 38 -22.71 -16.44 12.64
C LYS A 38 -21.65 -17.38 13.23
N HIS A 39 -21.39 -17.31 14.53
CA HIS A 39 -20.37 -18.15 15.18
C HIS A 39 -20.66 -19.66 15.05
N LEU A 40 -21.92 -20.08 15.10
CA LEU A 40 -22.31 -21.48 14.89
C LEU A 40 -22.11 -21.95 13.44
N LYS A 41 -22.32 -21.10 12.42
CA LYS A 41 -21.98 -21.42 11.02
C LYS A 41 -20.48 -21.62 10.80
N PHE A 42 -19.66 -20.77 11.43
CA PHE A 42 -18.22 -20.92 11.47
C PHE A 42 -17.79 -22.25 12.12
N LEU A 43 -18.42 -22.60 13.25
CA LEU A 43 -18.17 -23.86 13.93
C LEU A 43 -18.65 -25.08 13.13
N LYS A 44 -19.82 -25.01 12.47
CA LYS A 44 -20.32 -26.04 11.56
C LYS A 44 -19.34 -26.31 10.42
N THR A 45 -18.77 -25.26 9.84
CA THR A 45 -17.76 -25.35 8.78
C THR A 45 -16.51 -26.09 9.27
N PHE A 46 -16.07 -25.82 10.49
CA PHE A 46 -14.97 -26.56 11.14
C PHE A 46 -15.31 -28.03 11.38
N LEU A 47 -16.49 -28.32 11.96
CA LEU A 47 -16.89 -29.70 12.23
C LEU A 47 -16.97 -30.53 10.95
N MET A 48 -17.44 -29.94 9.84
CA MET A 48 -17.55 -30.64 8.57
C MET A 48 -16.18 -31.15 8.09
N CYS A 49 -15.16 -30.29 8.05
CA CYS A 49 -13.83 -30.73 7.63
C CYS A 49 -13.15 -31.63 8.67
N ALA A 50 -13.30 -31.32 9.96
CA ALA A 50 -12.66 -32.06 11.03
C ALA A 50 -13.20 -33.50 11.17
N ARG A 51 -14.51 -33.73 10.96
CA ARG A 51 -15.10 -35.08 10.97
C ARG A 51 -14.53 -35.95 9.85
N LYS A 52 -14.38 -35.40 8.65
CA LYS A 52 -13.79 -36.12 7.50
C LYS A 52 -12.34 -36.54 7.77
N TRP A 53 -11.63 -35.73 8.55
CA TRP A 53 -10.26 -35.99 8.97
C TRP A 53 -10.09 -36.84 10.23
N SER A 54 -11.15 -36.97 11.04
CA SER A 54 -11.11 -37.69 12.32
C SER A 54 -10.89 -39.20 12.22
N GLN A 55 -10.96 -39.75 11.01
CA GLN A 55 -10.72 -41.16 10.72
C GLN A 55 -9.23 -41.51 10.64
N SER A 56 -8.32 -40.52 10.56
CA SER A 56 -6.88 -40.74 10.40
C SER A 56 -6.03 -39.77 11.23
N ASN A 57 -5.50 -40.28 12.35
CA ASN A 57 -4.41 -39.75 13.19
C ASN A 57 -4.75 -38.77 14.33
N ASP A 58 -3.96 -38.89 15.41
CA ASP A 58 -3.84 -37.87 16.45
C ASP A 58 -3.02 -36.68 15.92
N LEU A 59 -3.45 -35.46 16.25
CA LEU A 59 -2.77 -34.23 15.86
C LEU A 59 -1.85 -33.75 16.98
N TYR A 60 -0.66 -33.28 16.61
CA TYR A 60 0.26 -32.60 17.53
C TYR A 60 0.10 -31.10 17.36
N LEU A 61 -0.46 -30.44 18.38
CA LEU A 61 -0.60 -28.99 18.40
C LEU A 61 0.64 -28.38 19.09
N GLN A 62 1.27 -27.40 18.45
CA GLN A 62 2.35 -26.60 19.04
C GLN A 62 1.80 -25.28 19.57
N SER A 63 1.93 -25.05 20.88
CA SER A 63 1.72 -23.75 21.50
C SER A 63 2.83 -23.46 22.50
N ASP A 64 3.48 -22.29 22.42
CA ASP A 64 4.42 -21.74 23.42
C ASP A 64 5.24 -22.79 24.20
N ASN A 65 6.11 -23.51 23.49
CA ASN A 65 7.04 -24.53 24.02
C ASN A 65 6.43 -25.81 24.62
N VAL A 66 5.14 -26.10 24.42
CA VAL A 66 4.49 -27.37 24.80
C VAL A 66 3.86 -28.03 23.58
N VAL A 67 4.21 -29.29 23.33
CA VAL A 67 3.55 -30.13 22.31
C VAL A 67 2.40 -30.86 22.99
N LYS A 68 1.16 -30.44 22.72
CA LYS A 68 -0.06 -31.09 23.23
C LYS A 68 -0.57 -32.07 22.17
N ARG A 69 -0.64 -33.36 22.50
CA ARG A 69 -1.32 -34.35 21.65
C ARG A 69 -2.83 -34.21 21.85
N VAL A 70 -3.54 -33.84 20.80
CA VAL A 70 -5.00 -33.73 20.82
C VAL A 70 -5.56 -34.81 19.89
N SER A 71 -6.38 -35.70 20.44
CA SER A 71 -7.15 -36.62 19.62
C SER A 71 -8.31 -35.85 19.00
N LEU A 72 -8.29 -35.69 17.67
CA LEU A 72 -9.34 -34.95 16.95
C LEU A 72 -10.73 -35.54 17.21
N ARG A 73 -10.83 -36.87 17.36
CA ARG A 73 -12.06 -37.57 17.70
C ARG A 73 -12.60 -37.18 19.08
N SER A 74 -11.74 -37.13 20.10
CA SER A 74 -12.13 -36.70 21.45
C SER A 74 -12.51 -35.23 21.50
N PHE A 75 -11.81 -34.38 20.73
CA PHE A 75 -12.14 -32.95 20.62
C PHE A 75 -13.52 -32.74 19.98
N LEU A 76 -13.83 -33.45 18.90
CA LEU A 76 -15.15 -33.39 18.26
C LEU A 76 -16.28 -33.86 19.18
N SER A 77 -16.08 -34.97 19.90
CA SER A 77 -17.06 -35.45 20.90
C SER A 77 -17.30 -34.41 22.00
N CYS A 78 -16.24 -33.74 22.47
CA CYS A 78 -16.37 -32.70 23.50
C CYS A 78 -17.18 -31.50 23.02
N ILE A 79 -17.02 -31.10 21.76
CA ILE A 79 -17.82 -30.02 21.16
C ILE A 79 -19.28 -30.45 21.07
N GLU A 80 -19.55 -31.64 20.51
CA GLU A 80 -20.92 -32.16 20.37
C GLU A 80 -21.64 -32.26 21.72
N ASP A 81 -20.99 -32.83 22.75
CA ASP A 81 -21.54 -32.93 24.12
C ASP A 81 -21.78 -31.57 24.78
N THR A 82 -20.97 -30.56 24.44
CA THR A 82 -21.12 -29.20 24.97
C THR A 82 -22.33 -28.51 24.36
N PHE A 83 -22.48 -28.58 23.04
CA PHE A 83 -23.57 -27.89 22.33
C PHE A 83 -24.92 -28.62 22.45
N HIS A 84 -24.94 -29.94 22.66
CA HIS A 84 -26.18 -30.67 22.92
C HIS A 84 -26.91 -30.20 24.19
N LYS A 85 -26.19 -29.71 25.19
CA LYS A 85 -26.80 -29.16 26.43
C LYS A 85 -27.62 -27.90 26.18
N TYR A 86 -27.27 -27.11 25.17
CA TYR A 86 -27.97 -25.86 24.84
C TYR A 86 -29.19 -26.11 23.93
N GLU A 87 -29.36 -27.31 23.39
CA GLU A 87 -30.46 -27.68 22.50
C GLU A 87 -31.81 -27.56 23.22
N GLU A 88 -31.93 -28.15 24.42
CA GLU A 88 -33.15 -28.06 25.24
C GLU A 88 -33.43 -26.62 25.70
N ASP A 89 -32.39 -25.86 26.03
CA ASP A 89 -32.50 -24.47 26.48
C ASP A 89 -33.02 -23.54 25.35
N ILE A 90 -32.47 -23.67 24.14
CA ILE A 90 -32.91 -22.89 22.97
C ILE A 90 -34.30 -23.32 22.51
N GLN A 91 -34.60 -24.62 22.50
CA GLN A 91 -35.93 -25.10 22.15
C GLN A 91 -36.99 -24.60 23.15
N SER A 92 -36.65 -24.54 24.45
CA SER A 92 -37.50 -23.91 25.45
C SER A 92 -37.63 -22.39 25.24
N LEU A 93 -36.62 -21.70 24.72
CA LEU A 93 -36.70 -20.27 24.39
C LEU A 93 -37.63 -20.03 23.19
N CYS A 94 -37.53 -20.84 22.13
CA CYS A 94 -38.41 -20.81 20.96
C CYS A 94 -39.89 -20.88 21.35
N LEU A 95 -40.24 -21.84 22.22
CA LEU A 95 -41.62 -22.01 22.70
C LEU A 95 -42.12 -20.87 23.59
N ARG A 96 -41.22 -20.13 24.26
CA ARG A 96 -41.59 -19.09 25.22
C ARG A 96 -41.74 -17.71 24.59
N LEU A 97 -41.17 -17.46 23.41
CA LEU A 97 -41.11 -16.15 22.74
C LEU A 97 -42.41 -15.73 22.03
N GLU A 98 -43.48 -16.53 22.07
CA GLU A 98 -44.79 -16.17 21.51
C GLU A 98 -45.57 -15.10 22.32
N THR A 99 -45.00 -14.54 23.39
CA THR A 99 -45.67 -13.56 24.27
C THR A 99 -44.70 -12.44 24.69
N GLU A 100 -45.09 -11.17 24.46
CA GLU A 100 -44.30 -9.96 24.70
C GLU A 100 -43.91 -9.77 26.18
N ASP A 101 -42.80 -10.36 26.64
CA ASP A 101 -42.29 -10.20 28.00
C ASP A 101 -40.77 -9.92 28.03
N ILE A 102 -40.39 -8.80 28.66
CA ILE A 102 -39.00 -8.35 28.86
C ILE A 102 -38.19 -9.39 29.63
N HIS A 103 -38.79 -10.08 30.60
CA HIS A 103 -38.09 -11.09 31.40
C HIS A 103 -37.58 -12.26 30.55
N LYS A 104 -38.31 -12.65 29.51
CA LYS A 104 -37.91 -13.74 28.60
C LYS A 104 -36.75 -13.33 27.69
N SER A 105 -36.69 -12.05 27.30
CA SER A 105 -35.61 -11.49 26.49
C SER A 105 -34.27 -11.46 27.24
N ILE A 106 -34.30 -11.23 28.57
CA ILE A 106 -33.10 -11.29 29.43
C ILE A 106 -32.58 -12.73 29.55
N VAL A 107 -33.47 -13.71 29.68
CA VAL A 107 -33.09 -15.13 29.73
C VAL A 107 -32.49 -15.57 28.40
N ALA A 108 -33.08 -15.15 27.27
CA ALA A 108 -32.54 -15.42 25.94
C ALA A 108 -31.13 -14.84 25.75
N HIS A 109 -30.91 -13.59 26.15
CA HIS A 109 -29.59 -12.95 26.14
C HIS A 109 -28.56 -13.75 26.96
N GLY A 110 -28.93 -14.23 28.15
CA GLY A 110 -28.03 -15.03 28.99
C GLY A 110 -27.60 -16.35 28.36
N VAL A 111 -28.52 -17.09 27.74
CA VAL A 111 -28.21 -18.36 27.07
C VAL A 111 -27.33 -18.14 25.85
N LEU A 112 -27.65 -17.13 25.03
CA LEU A 112 -26.87 -16.79 23.83
C LEU A 112 -25.45 -16.35 24.17
N HIS A 113 -25.28 -15.57 25.24
CA HIS A 113 -23.97 -15.13 25.72
C HIS A 113 -23.11 -16.29 26.25
N GLU A 114 -23.69 -17.31 26.91
CA GLU A 114 -22.92 -18.50 27.31
C GLU A 114 -22.51 -19.35 26.10
N ILE A 115 -23.37 -19.49 25.08
CA ILE A 115 -23.01 -20.15 23.81
C ILE A 115 -21.82 -19.44 23.16
N GLU A 116 -21.87 -18.12 23.07
CA GLU A 116 -20.79 -17.31 22.49
C GLU A 116 -19.47 -17.49 23.25
N LYS A 117 -19.52 -17.45 24.58
CA LYS A 117 -18.35 -17.65 25.45
C LYS A 117 -17.73 -19.03 25.30
N GLU A 118 -18.53 -20.08 25.15
CA GLU A 118 -18.03 -21.43 24.85
C GLU A 118 -17.32 -21.47 23.50
N ILE A 119 -17.89 -20.85 22.45
CA ILE A 119 -17.24 -20.76 21.12
C ILE A 119 -15.93 -19.98 21.19
N ILE A 120 -15.89 -18.85 21.92
CA ILE A 120 -14.66 -18.06 22.12
C ILE A 120 -13.59 -18.87 22.84
N SER A 121 -13.96 -19.72 23.80
CA SER A 121 -13.01 -20.59 24.53
C SER A 121 -12.29 -21.59 23.61
N LEU A 122 -12.95 -22.04 22.54
CA LEU A 122 -12.42 -23.01 21.56
C LEU A 122 -11.55 -22.36 20.46
N LYS A 123 -11.55 -21.03 20.36
CA LYS A 123 -10.96 -20.25 19.26
C LYS A 123 -9.52 -20.63 18.92
N GLN A 124 -8.63 -20.67 19.91
CA GLN A 124 -7.21 -20.96 19.66
C GLN A 124 -6.98 -22.41 19.24
N GLU A 125 -7.70 -23.36 19.83
CA GLU A 125 -7.57 -24.78 19.50
C GLU A 125 -8.06 -25.04 18.07
N ILE A 126 -9.20 -24.47 17.67
CA ILE A 126 -9.73 -24.58 16.29
C ILE A 126 -8.76 -23.99 15.26
N ILE A 127 -8.20 -22.79 15.50
CA ILE A 127 -7.22 -22.16 14.60
C ILE A 127 -5.98 -23.05 14.43
N GLN A 128 -5.48 -23.65 15.51
CA GLN A 128 -4.32 -24.54 15.47
C GLN A 128 -4.64 -25.86 14.75
N ILE A 129 -5.84 -26.41 14.93
CA ILE A 129 -6.27 -27.62 14.22
C ILE A 129 -6.33 -27.35 12.73
N TYR A 130 -6.98 -26.27 12.27
CA TYR A 130 -6.98 -25.91 10.86
C TYR A 130 -5.56 -25.80 10.27
N PHE A 131 -4.64 -25.18 11.01
CA PHE A 131 -3.24 -25.05 10.59
C PHE A 131 -2.54 -26.42 10.48
N ALA A 132 -2.76 -27.30 11.46
CA ALA A 132 -2.21 -28.66 11.46
C ALA A 132 -2.77 -29.50 10.29
N LEU A 133 -4.08 -29.42 10.03
CA LEU A 133 -4.73 -30.10 8.91
C LEU A 133 -4.12 -29.66 7.57
N ALA A 134 -4.05 -28.33 7.33
CA ALA A 134 -3.46 -27.79 6.10
C ALA A 134 -1.98 -28.19 5.93
N SER A 135 -1.18 -28.13 7.00
CA SER A 135 0.25 -28.48 6.97
C SER A 135 0.49 -29.98 6.78
N SER A 136 -0.41 -30.84 7.25
CA SER A 136 -0.29 -32.27 7.03
C SER A 136 -0.63 -32.69 5.60
N ARG A 137 -1.46 -31.91 4.87
CA ARG A 137 -1.78 -32.17 3.45
C ARG A 137 -0.67 -31.85 2.48
N SER A 138 0.16 -30.85 2.76
CA SER A 138 1.24 -30.46 1.86
C SER A 138 2.25 -31.59 1.56
N PHE A 139 2.17 -32.72 2.29
CA PHE A 139 3.06 -33.87 2.17
C PHE A 139 2.37 -35.19 1.77
N GLN A 140 1.07 -35.21 1.46
CA GLN A 140 0.31 -36.43 1.16
C GLN A 140 -0.31 -36.41 -0.25
N SER A 141 -0.29 -37.56 -0.93
CA SER A 141 -0.77 -37.71 -2.31
C SER A 141 -2.25 -38.10 -2.45
N ASN A 142 -2.96 -38.42 -1.36
CA ASN A 142 -4.32 -38.97 -1.40
C ASN A 142 -5.30 -38.02 -0.70
N SER A 143 -6.42 -37.67 -1.34
CA SER A 143 -7.45 -36.75 -0.79
C SER A 143 -8.19 -37.30 0.44
N CYS A 144 -8.68 -36.42 1.32
CA CYS A 144 -9.60 -36.80 2.42
C CYS A 144 -11.05 -36.77 1.97
N MET A 145 -11.34 -35.81 1.11
CA MET A 145 -12.67 -35.46 0.66
C MET A 145 -12.83 -35.91 -0.78
N THR A 146 -14.05 -36.33 -1.14
CA THR A 146 -14.42 -36.33 -2.54
C THR A 146 -14.51 -34.89 -3.04
N ASP A 147 -14.40 -34.72 -4.35
CA ASP A 147 -14.66 -33.45 -5.05
C ASP A 147 -16.03 -32.83 -4.70
N ASP A 148 -17.10 -33.63 -4.58
CA ASP A 148 -18.42 -33.15 -4.16
C ASP A 148 -18.42 -32.66 -2.70
N GLU A 149 -17.74 -33.38 -1.80
CA GLU A 149 -17.57 -32.96 -0.39
C GLU A 149 -16.72 -31.69 -0.26
N LEU A 150 -15.71 -31.54 -1.11
CA LEU A 150 -14.88 -30.34 -1.19
C LEU A 150 -15.68 -29.13 -1.71
N LEU A 151 -16.57 -29.33 -2.69
CA LEU A 151 -17.48 -28.28 -3.17
C LEU A 151 -18.43 -27.83 -2.07
N GLU A 152 -19.00 -28.77 -1.30
CA GLU A 152 -19.80 -28.45 -0.12
C GLU A 152 -18.99 -27.64 0.92
N PHE A 153 -17.71 -27.98 1.11
CA PHE A 153 -16.83 -27.24 2.02
C PHE A 153 -16.57 -25.81 1.55
N ILE A 154 -16.28 -25.64 0.26
CA ILE A 154 -16.07 -24.33 -0.36
C ILE A 154 -17.33 -23.48 -0.21
N ASP A 155 -18.53 -24.07 -0.37
CA ASP A 155 -19.80 -23.36 -0.21
C ASP A 155 -20.03 -22.86 1.21
N LEU A 156 -19.72 -23.67 2.22
CA LEU A 156 -19.77 -23.23 3.61
C LEU A 156 -18.77 -22.10 3.90
N ILE A 157 -17.56 -22.15 3.32
CA ILE A 157 -16.57 -21.08 3.49
C ILE A 157 -17.03 -19.79 2.81
N LEU A 158 -17.58 -19.87 1.59
CA LEU A 158 -18.12 -18.71 0.87
C LEU A 158 -19.28 -18.08 1.66
N GLN A 159 -20.16 -18.88 2.25
CA GLN A 159 -21.23 -18.38 3.11
C GLN A 159 -20.67 -17.67 4.35
N ASN A 160 -19.64 -18.22 4.99
CA ASN A 160 -18.97 -17.58 6.11
C ASN A 160 -18.36 -16.23 5.73
N LEU A 161 -17.73 -16.12 4.56
CA LEU A 161 -17.16 -14.86 4.06
C LEU A 161 -18.26 -13.81 3.77
N ALA A 162 -19.39 -14.25 3.18
CA ALA A 162 -20.54 -13.38 2.96
C ALA A 162 -21.13 -12.86 4.29
N ASP A 163 -21.22 -13.71 5.31
CA ASP A 163 -21.69 -13.33 6.64
C ASP A 163 -20.75 -12.30 7.30
N LEU A 164 -19.42 -12.38 7.07
CA LEU A 164 -18.47 -11.33 7.49
C LEU A 164 -18.68 -10.00 6.76
N ALA A 165 -19.06 -10.05 5.48
CA ALA A 165 -19.29 -8.85 4.69
C ALA A 165 -20.63 -8.16 5.04
N TYR A 166 -21.64 -8.93 5.46
CA TYR A 166 -23.00 -8.45 5.74
C TYR A 166 -23.13 -7.72 7.07
N ASP A 167 -22.51 -8.22 8.15
CA ASP A 167 -22.84 -7.79 9.51
C ASP A 167 -22.17 -6.50 10.01
N ASP A 168 -21.12 -5.98 9.36
CA ASP A 168 -20.44 -4.83 9.96
C ASP A 168 -19.66 -3.90 9.02
N MET A 169 -19.60 -4.19 7.71
CA MET A 169 -18.75 -3.40 6.82
C MET A 169 -19.40 -2.06 6.41
N ASN A 170 -20.71 -2.00 6.16
CA ASN A 170 -21.29 -0.77 5.58
C ASN A 170 -21.43 0.43 6.53
N TRP A 171 -21.48 0.23 7.86
CA TRP A 171 -21.47 1.35 8.81
C TRP A 171 -20.06 1.68 9.36
N LYS A 172 -19.11 0.72 9.33
CA LYS A 172 -17.72 0.90 9.83
C LYS A 172 -16.69 1.29 8.75
N ILE A 173 -16.96 1.11 7.46
CA ILE A 173 -16.06 1.50 6.34
C ILE A 173 -15.72 3.01 6.31
N THR A 174 -16.49 3.86 7.00
CA THR A 174 -16.22 5.31 7.05
C THR A 174 -15.18 5.75 8.08
N LYS A 175 -14.52 4.85 8.84
CA LYS A 175 -13.66 5.27 9.98
C LYS A 175 -12.24 4.70 10.09
N SER A 176 -11.80 3.66 9.37
CA SER A 176 -10.42 3.12 9.53
C SER A 176 -9.85 2.42 8.29
N SER A 177 -8.54 2.62 8.02
CA SER A 177 -7.83 2.02 6.89
C SER A 177 -7.60 0.51 7.02
N ILE A 178 -7.75 -0.07 8.22
CA ILE A 178 -7.53 -1.51 8.46
C ILE A 178 -8.71 -2.34 7.96
N TYR A 179 -9.94 -1.87 8.16
CA TYR A 179 -11.15 -2.53 7.65
C TYR A 179 -11.20 -2.54 6.11
N ALA A 180 -10.71 -1.48 5.46
CA ALA A 180 -10.58 -1.48 4.00
C ALA A 180 -9.59 -2.53 3.49
N ALA A 181 -8.47 -2.73 4.19
CA ALA A 181 -7.50 -3.77 3.84
C ALA A 181 -8.04 -5.19 4.10
N LEU A 182 -8.75 -5.40 5.22
CA LEU A 182 -9.42 -6.66 5.53
C LEU A 182 -10.52 -6.98 4.51
N SER A 183 -11.32 -5.99 4.14
CA SER A 183 -12.35 -6.12 3.10
C SER A 183 -11.76 -6.55 1.75
N ALA A 184 -10.63 -5.95 1.35
CA ALA A 184 -9.92 -6.37 0.14
C ALA A 184 -9.39 -7.82 0.23
N GLN A 185 -8.93 -8.27 1.41
CA GLN A 185 -8.50 -9.65 1.63
C GLN A 185 -9.66 -10.65 1.59
N VAL A 186 -10.81 -10.30 2.16
CA VAL A 186 -12.03 -11.12 2.08
C VAL A 186 -12.46 -11.28 0.62
N GLN A 187 -12.50 -10.17 -0.15
CA GLN A 187 -12.88 -10.18 -1.57
C GLN A 187 -11.94 -11.03 -2.43
N ASP A 188 -10.62 -10.94 -2.21
CA ASP A 188 -9.65 -11.77 -2.93
C ASP A 188 -9.81 -13.27 -2.60
N LEU A 189 -10.13 -13.60 -1.36
CA LEU A 189 -10.38 -14.99 -0.95
C LEU A 189 -11.68 -15.53 -1.54
N GLU A 190 -12.74 -14.73 -1.58
CA GLU A 190 -14.01 -15.07 -2.24
C GLU A 190 -13.80 -15.33 -3.73
N ALA A 191 -13.02 -14.50 -4.43
CA ALA A 191 -12.70 -14.68 -5.84
C ALA A 191 -11.97 -16.02 -6.10
N LYS A 192 -10.98 -16.35 -5.26
CA LYS A 192 -10.21 -17.61 -5.35
C LYS A 192 -11.07 -18.85 -5.11
N LEU A 193 -11.96 -18.82 -4.11
CA LEU A 193 -12.86 -19.93 -3.82
C LEU A 193 -13.95 -20.09 -4.89
N THR A 194 -14.48 -18.97 -5.39
CA THR A 194 -15.45 -18.97 -6.50
C THR A 194 -14.86 -19.60 -7.76
N PHE A 195 -13.58 -19.31 -8.03
CA PHE A 195 -12.85 -19.98 -9.10
C PHE A 195 -12.73 -21.49 -8.87
N LEU A 196 -12.32 -21.94 -7.67
CA LEU A 196 -12.25 -23.39 -7.39
C LEU A 196 -13.61 -24.08 -7.56
N LYS A 197 -14.69 -23.42 -7.11
CA LYS A 197 -16.07 -23.88 -7.25
C LYS A 197 -16.48 -24.06 -8.72
N SER A 198 -16.00 -23.22 -9.64
CA SER A 198 -16.29 -23.35 -11.06
C SER A 198 -15.33 -24.28 -11.81
N PHE A 199 -14.07 -24.34 -11.38
CA PHE A 199 -13.04 -25.17 -11.98
C PHE A 199 -13.26 -26.67 -11.74
N ILE A 200 -13.61 -27.09 -10.52
CA ILE A 200 -13.76 -28.52 -10.18
C ILE A 200 -14.79 -29.23 -11.08
N PRO A 201 -16.03 -28.71 -11.27
CA PRO A 201 -16.99 -29.31 -12.19
C PRO A 201 -16.53 -29.26 -13.66
N PHE A 202 -15.85 -28.17 -14.08
CA PHE A 202 -15.33 -28.05 -15.44
C PHE A 202 -14.24 -29.09 -15.73
N ALA A 203 -13.33 -29.32 -14.78
CA ALA A 203 -12.26 -30.31 -14.88
C ALA A 203 -12.80 -31.75 -15.01
N LYS A 204 -13.81 -32.11 -14.21
CA LYS A 204 -14.52 -33.39 -14.34
C LYS A 204 -15.15 -33.55 -15.72
N MET A 205 -15.81 -32.49 -16.20
CA MET A 205 -16.51 -32.48 -17.48
C MET A 205 -15.57 -32.72 -18.67
N ARG A 206 -14.32 -32.24 -18.63
CA ARG A 206 -13.31 -32.42 -19.70
C ARG A 206 -12.74 -33.85 -19.81
N GLY A 207 -13.28 -34.83 -19.08
CA GLY A 207 -12.95 -36.25 -19.25
C GLY A 207 -11.86 -36.79 -18.33
N THR A 208 -11.51 -36.06 -17.26
CA THR A 208 -10.78 -36.65 -16.13
C THR A 208 -11.80 -37.23 -15.16
N ALA A 209 -12.13 -38.52 -15.31
CA ALA A 209 -13.09 -39.19 -14.40
C ALA A 209 -12.65 -39.08 -12.93
N ASP A 210 -11.34 -38.93 -12.69
CA ASP A 210 -10.74 -38.61 -11.41
C ASP A 210 -9.86 -37.36 -11.56
N ILE A 211 -10.15 -36.28 -10.83
CA ILE A 211 -9.22 -35.16 -10.69
C ILE A 211 -7.92 -35.72 -10.09
N PRO A 212 -6.73 -35.43 -10.65
CA PRO A 212 -5.48 -35.95 -10.12
C PRO A 212 -5.39 -35.72 -8.60
N ALA A 213 -5.04 -36.76 -7.84
CA ALA A 213 -5.11 -36.72 -6.38
C ALA A 213 -4.22 -35.61 -5.78
N LEU A 214 -3.12 -35.26 -6.45
CA LEU A 214 -2.27 -34.12 -6.11
C LEU A 214 -2.98 -32.75 -6.29
N LEU A 215 -3.80 -32.60 -7.32
CA LEU A 215 -4.58 -31.39 -7.58
C LEU A 215 -5.72 -31.24 -6.57
N LEU A 216 -6.38 -32.35 -6.22
CA LEU A 216 -7.42 -32.35 -5.20
C LEU A 216 -6.85 -32.02 -3.81
N ALA A 217 -5.69 -32.59 -3.46
CA ALA A 217 -4.97 -32.25 -2.22
C ALA A 217 -4.57 -30.77 -2.15
N HIS A 218 -4.18 -30.16 -3.29
CA HIS A 218 -3.94 -28.72 -3.36
C HIS A 218 -5.21 -27.91 -3.07
N PHE A 219 -6.36 -28.30 -3.62
CA PHE A 219 -7.62 -27.59 -3.36
C PHE A 219 -8.06 -27.71 -1.90
N GLU A 220 -7.84 -28.87 -1.27
CA GLU A 220 -8.08 -29.04 0.16
C GLU A 220 -7.21 -28.10 1.00
N VAL A 221 -5.93 -27.92 0.68
CA VAL A 221 -5.03 -26.98 1.39
C VAL A 221 -5.54 -25.54 1.26
N VAL A 222 -5.96 -25.14 0.05
CA VAL A 222 -6.52 -23.80 -0.19
C VAL A 222 -7.80 -23.61 0.63
N ALA A 223 -8.74 -24.56 0.57
CA ALA A 223 -10.00 -24.50 1.30
C ALA A 223 -9.79 -24.49 2.83
N LEU A 224 -8.92 -25.35 3.37
CA LEU A 224 -8.58 -25.37 4.80
C LEU A 224 -7.95 -24.06 5.27
N THR A 225 -7.08 -23.48 4.45
CA THR A 225 -6.44 -22.20 4.78
C THR A 225 -7.45 -21.05 4.71
N ALA A 226 -8.35 -21.09 3.73
CA ALA A 226 -9.44 -20.12 3.61
C ALA A 226 -10.42 -20.20 4.80
N ALA A 227 -10.81 -21.42 5.20
CA ALA A 227 -11.64 -21.65 6.37
C ALA A 227 -10.99 -21.18 7.67
N ARG A 228 -9.67 -21.39 7.81
CA ARG A 228 -8.91 -20.86 8.97
C ARG A 228 -8.95 -19.34 9.02
N LEU A 229 -8.74 -18.68 7.89
CA LEU A 229 -8.74 -17.22 7.80
C LEU A 229 -10.12 -16.64 8.05
N SER A 230 -11.16 -17.21 7.44
CA SER A 230 -12.53 -16.79 7.69
C SER A 230 -12.88 -16.94 9.18
N TYR A 231 -12.54 -18.07 9.81
CA TYR A 231 -12.73 -18.28 11.25
C TYR A 231 -11.92 -17.31 12.11
N MET A 232 -10.68 -16.98 11.72
CA MET A 232 -9.90 -15.95 12.41
C MET A 232 -10.57 -14.56 12.31
N TRP A 233 -11.19 -14.25 11.17
CA TRP A 233 -11.85 -12.98 10.92
C TRP A 233 -13.24 -12.87 11.56
N SER A 234 -13.88 -13.97 11.96
CA SER A 234 -15.18 -13.90 12.65
C SER A 234 -15.12 -13.19 14.00
N PHE A 235 -13.97 -13.25 14.68
CA PHE A 235 -13.75 -12.62 15.98
C PHE A 235 -13.04 -11.27 15.90
N TRP A 236 -13.09 -10.58 14.76
CA TRP A 236 -12.32 -9.33 14.58
C TRP A 236 -12.87 -8.16 15.40
N ASP A 237 -14.15 -8.22 15.80
CA ASP A 237 -14.80 -7.21 16.66
C ASP A 237 -14.60 -7.46 18.17
N ASP A 238 -13.91 -8.54 18.57
CA ASP A 238 -13.52 -8.76 19.97
C ASP A 238 -12.60 -7.63 20.46
N PHE A 239 -12.89 -7.06 21.64
CA PHE A 239 -12.05 -6.07 22.30
C PHE A 239 -10.58 -6.55 22.42
N GLU A 240 -10.37 -7.86 22.65
CA GLU A 240 -9.03 -8.48 22.66
C GLU A 240 -8.37 -8.56 21.27
N ALA A 241 -9.13 -8.75 20.19
CA ALA A 241 -8.60 -8.84 18.83
C ALA A 241 -8.21 -7.45 18.27
N ILE A 242 -9.01 -6.43 18.58
CA ILE A 242 -8.73 -5.02 18.25
C ILE A 242 -7.45 -4.53 18.96
N HIS A 243 -7.15 -5.04 20.16
CA HIS A 243 -5.93 -4.73 20.92
C HIS A 243 -4.75 -5.69 20.68
N ASN A 244 -4.95 -6.76 19.91
CA ASN A 244 -3.91 -7.72 19.55
C ASN A 244 -3.56 -7.67 18.06
N PRO A 245 -2.68 -6.73 17.63
CA PRO A 245 -2.25 -6.63 16.24
C PRO A 245 -1.57 -7.92 15.72
N GLY A 246 -1.18 -8.84 16.61
CA GLY A 246 -0.67 -10.16 16.25
C GLY A 246 -1.65 -11.01 15.44
N LEU A 247 -2.97 -10.88 15.65
CA LEU A 247 -3.99 -11.62 14.88
C LEU A 247 -4.07 -11.12 13.43
N TYR A 248 -4.09 -9.81 13.21
CA TYR A 248 -4.03 -9.22 11.87
C TYR A 248 -2.71 -9.55 11.17
N TYR A 249 -1.55 -9.38 11.82
CA TYR A 249 -0.27 -9.75 11.20
C TYR A 249 -0.13 -11.25 10.95
N ARG A 250 -0.68 -12.12 11.80
CA ARG A 250 -0.74 -13.58 11.55
C ARG A 250 -1.71 -13.90 10.41
N SER A 251 -2.86 -13.22 10.29
CA SER A 251 -3.79 -13.41 9.18
C SER A 251 -3.21 -12.86 7.87
N THR A 252 -2.57 -11.69 7.87
CA THR A 252 -1.89 -11.12 6.70
C THR A 252 -0.71 -11.99 6.29
N ARG A 253 0.11 -12.47 7.22
CA ARG A 253 1.18 -13.44 6.89
C ARG A 253 0.61 -14.77 6.40
N SER A 254 -0.48 -15.25 6.98
CA SER A 254 -1.19 -16.45 6.52
C SER A 254 -1.83 -16.28 5.13
N PHE A 255 -2.28 -15.07 4.82
CA PHE A 255 -2.86 -14.67 3.54
C PHE A 255 -1.78 -14.44 2.48
N GLU A 256 -0.63 -13.88 2.85
CA GLU A 256 0.57 -13.82 2.01
C GLU A 256 1.14 -15.22 1.73
N LEU A 257 0.93 -16.16 2.67
CA LEU A 257 1.25 -17.58 2.55
C LEU A 257 0.13 -18.41 1.88
N LEU A 258 -1.05 -17.85 1.58
CA LEU A 258 -2.04 -18.47 0.70
C LEU A 258 -1.47 -18.45 -0.72
N SER A 259 -0.58 -19.38 -0.99
CA SER A 259 -0.06 -19.65 -2.31
C SER A 259 -1.15 -20.33 -3.14
N ILE A 260 -2.09 -19.55 -3.67
CA ILE A 260 -2.36 -19.65 -5.10
C ILE A 260 -1.41 -18.67 -5.78
N ARG A 261 -0.11 -18.85 -5.53
CA ARG A 261 0.91 -18.41 -6.47
C ARG A 261 1.06 -19.58 -7.42
N ALA A 262 1.10 -19.34 -8.71
CA ALA A 262 1.46 -20.34 -9.72
C ALA A 262 2.95 -20.72 -9.61
N VAL A 263 3.44 -21.05 -8.40
CA VAL A 263 4.87 -21.21 -8.06
C VAL A 263 5.25 -22.68 -7.97
N ASP A 264 4.30 -23.60 -7.82
CA ASP A 264 4.62 -24.99 -8.14
C ASP A 264 4.36 -25.23 -9.62
N PHE A 265 5.44 -25.12 -10.40
CA PHE A 265 5.45 -25.50 -11.82
C PHE A 265 4.79 -26.87 -12.03
N HIS A 266 4.93 -27.79 -11.06
CA HIS A 266 4.33 -29.11 -11.13
C HIS A 266 2.80 -29.08 -11.03
N VAL A 267 2.23 -28.25 -10.15
CA VAL A 267 0.77 -28.06 -10.05
C VAL A 267 0.22 -27.38 -11.31
N TYR A 268 0.94 -26.39 -11.85
CA TYR A 268 0.53 -25.76 -13.11
C TYR A 268 0.52 -26.73 -14.29
N GLU A 269 1.53 -27.59 -14.43
CA GLU A 269 1.54 -28.60 -15.51
C GLU A 269 0.34 -29.55 -15.38
N ILE A 270 -0.06 -29.93 -14.16
CA ILE A 270 -1.26 -30.75 -13.93
C ILE A 270 -2.55 -29.97 -14.29
N TYR A 271 -2.65 -28.69 -13.91
CA TYR A 271 -3.74 -27.82 -14.34
C TYR A 271 -3.83 -27.73 -15.87
N LYS A 272 -2.69 -27.57 -16.52
CA LYS A 272 -2.57 -27.48 -17.98
C LYS A 272 -2.99 -28.78 -18.65
N GLU A 273 -2.59 -29.94 -18.14
CA GLU A 273 -3.04 -31.25 -18.61
C GLU A 273 -4.57 -31.40 -18.50
N VAL A 274 -5.15 -31.02 -17.35
CA VAL A 274 -6.60 -31.09 -17.12
C VAL A 274 -7.38 -30.14 -18.04
N LEU A 275 -6.90 -28.91 -18.23
CA LEU A 275 -7.53 -27.92 -19.11
C LEU A 275 -7.38 -28.28 -20.60
N ALA A 276 -6.24 -28.86 -20.99
CA ALA A 276 -5.95 -29.28 -22.36
C ALA A 276 -6.61 -30.62 -22.74
N ALA A 277 -7.02 -31.44 -21.77
CA ALA A 277 -7.68 -32.71 -22.02
C ALA A 277 -8.93 -32.52 -22.90
N SER A 278 -8.98 -33.18 -24.05
CA SER A 278 -10.21 -33.35 -24.83
C SER A 278 -11.02 -34.50 -24.24
N ASN A 279 -12.34 -34.48 -24.43
CA ASN A 279 -13.20 -35.59 -24.04
C ASN A 279 -12.65 -36.89 -24.62
N SER A 280 -12.05 -37.74 -23.78
CA SER A 280 -11.55 -39.02 -24.24
C SER A 280 -12.73 -39.81 -24.82
N SER A 281 -12.48 -40.55 -25.91
CA SER A 281 -13.48 -41.29 -26.66
C SER A 281 -14.27 -42.35 -25.85
N ALA A 282 -14.03 -42.46 -24.54
CA ALA A 282 -14.67 -43.41 -23.64
C ALA A 282 -16.01 -42.92 -23.03
N SER A 283 -16.37 -41.62 -23.10
CA SER A 283 -17.63 -41.09 -22.52
C SER A 283 -18.66 -40.60 -23.55
N LEU A 284 -18.42 -40.84 -24.84
CA LEU A 284 -19.19 -40.40 -26.02
C LEU A 284 -20.69 -40.78 -26.05
N HIS A 285 -21.23 -41.42 -25.01
CA HIS A 285 -22.65 -41.80 -24.96
C HIS A 285 -23.44 -41.27 -23.76
N THR A 286 -22.87 -40.45 -22.86
CA THR A 286 -23.66 -39.95 -21.70
C THR A 286 -23.35 -38.54 -21.17
N ALA A 287 -22.24 -37.89 -21.53
CA ALA A 287 -21.91 -36.57 -20.98
C ALA A 287 -22.38 -35.43 -21.90
N VAL A 288 -23.64 -35.00 -21.74
CA VAL A 288 -24.08 -33.68 -22.26
C VAL A 288 -23.21 -32.62 -21.58
N MET A 289 -22.54 -31.77 -22.36
CA MET A 289 -21.76 -30.65 -21.81
C MET A 289 -22.73 -29.66 -21.18
N ASP A 290 -22.74 -29.56 -19.84
CA ASP A 290 -23.64 -28.65 -19.12
C ASP A 290 -23.21 -27.19 -19.37
N GLU A 291 -24.03 -26.46 -20.12
CA GLU A 291 -23.86 -25.04 -20.44
C GLU A 291 -23.69 -24.19 -19.18
N ARG A 292 -24.28 -24.60 -18.04
CA ARG A 292 -24.11 -23.89 -16.76
C ARG A 292 -22.69 -24.04 -16.23
N ILE A 293 -22.07 -25.21 -16.36
CA ILE A 293 -20.67 -25.43 -15.96
C ILE A 293 -19.75 -24.58 -16.82
N LEU A 294 -19.94 -24.60 -18.15
CA LEU A 294 -19.19 -23.77 -19.08
C LEU A 294 -19.35 -22.27 -18.78
N ASN A 295 -20.57 -21.81 -18.55
CA ASN A 295 -20.84 -20.41 -18.26
C ASN A 295 -20.23 -19.97 -16.92
N ASN A 296 -20.36 -20.79 -15.87
CA ASN A 296 -19.79 -20.47 -14.54
C ASN A 296 -18.27 -20.39 -14.59
N PHE A 297 -17.62 -21.31 -15.31
CA PHE A 297 -16.18 -21.28 -15.51
C PHE A 297 -15.75 -20.06 -16.33
N ASN A 298 -16.46 -19.76 -17.43
CA ASN A 298 -16.21 -18.58 -18.25
C ASN A 298 -16.36 -17.26 -17.45
N ASP A 299 -17.40 -17.12 -16.63
CA ASP A 299 -17.58 -15.95 -15.76
C ASP A 299 -16.42 -15.80 -14.76
N SER A 300 -15.87 -16.92 -14.26
CA SER A 300 -14.68 -16.92 -13.40
C SER A 300 -13.41 -16.47 -14.14
N LEU A 301 -13.20 -16.95 -15.38
CA LEU A 301 -12.08 -16.52 -16.23
C LEU A 301 -12.18 -15.03 -16.59
N ILE A 302 -13.38 -14.54 -16.93
CA ILE A 302 -13.63 -13.12 -17.22
C ILE A 302 -13.31 -12.26 -16.01
N SER A 303 -13.77 -12.65 -14.82
CA SER A 303 -13.48 -11.92 -13.58
C SER A 303 -11.98 -11.86 -13.32
N ARG A 304 -11.30 -13.01 -13.42
CA ARG A 304 -9.86 -13.07 -13.18
C ARG A 304 -9.06 -12.26 -14.20
N LEU A 305 -9.39 -12.38 -15.49
CA LEU A 305 -8.73 -11.62 -16.54
C LEU A 305 -8.94 -10.10 -16.37
N TRP A 306 -10.10 -9.68 -15.91
CA TRP A 306 -10.37 -8.27 -15.61
C TRP A 306 -9.51 -7.74 -14.47
N GLU A 307 -9.35 -8.50 -13.38
CA GLU A 307 -8.44 -8.14 -12.28
C GLU A 307 -7.01 -7.94 -12.79
N LEU A 308 -6.52 -8.87 -13.62
CA LEU A 308 -5.18 -8.79 -14.22
C LEU A 308 -5.03 -7.56 -15.13
N LEU A 309 -6.06 -7.22 -15.91
CA LEU A 309 -6.11 -6.01 -16.73
C LEU A 309 -6.17 -4.72 -15.89
N CYS A 310 -6.78 -4.74 -14.70
CA CYS A 310 -6.78 -3.60 -13.78
C CYS A 310 -5.40 -3.38 -13.13
N CYS A 311 -4.59 -4.43 -12.97
CA CYS A 311 -3.20 -4.35 -12.48
C CYS A 311 -2.18 -3.91 -13.56
N SER A 312 -2.63 -3.55 -14.77
CA SER A 312 -1.84 -3.41 -16.02
C SER A 312 -0.77 -2.32 -16.11
N SER A 313 -0.36 -1.69 -15.01
CA SER A 313 0.79 -0.76 -15.04
C SER A 313 2.12 -1.43 -15.37
N SER A 314 2.21 -2.77 -15.27
CA SER A 314 3.40 -3.59 -15.51
C SER A 314 3.46 -4.28 -16.88
N PHE A 315 2.41 -4.19 -17.70
CA PHE A 315 2.35 -4.85 -19.01
C PHE A 315 2.81 -3.92 -20.14
N VAL A 316 3.51 -4.48 -21.13
CA VAL A 316 3.75 -3.79 -22.41
C VAL A 316 2.41 -3.61 -23.14
N ASP A 317 2.23 -2.47 -23.82
CA ASP A 317 0.98 -2.12 -24.52
C ASP A 317 0.48 -3.24 -25.45
N SER A 318 1.38 -3.91 -26.17
CA SER A 318 1.05 -5.03 -27.05
C SER A 318 0.42 -6.23 -26.33
N MET A 319 0.89 -6.57 -25.13
CA MET A 319 0.33 -7.68 -24.35
C MET A 319 -1.03 -7.28 -23.74
N LYS A 320 -1.16 -6.02 -23.34
CA LYS A 320 -2.44 -5.46 -22.87
C LYS A 320 -3.51 -5.52 -23.95
N ASP A 321 -3.15 -5.20 -25.20
CA ASP A 321 -4.05 -5.31 -26.35
C ASP A 321 -4.49 -6.75 -26.60
N GLU A 322 -3.57 -7.71 -26.56
CA GLU A 322 -3.90 -9.14 -26.73
C GLU A 322 -4.77 -9.69 -25.59
N MET A 323 -4.51 -9.29 -24.34
CA MET A 323 -5.36 -9.66 -23.20
C MET A 323 -6.76 -9.03 -23.29
N GLN A 324 -6.89 -7.81 -23.82
CA GLN A 324 -8.19 -7.19 -24.08
C GLN A 324 -8.97 -7.92 -25.17
N LYS A 325 -8.30 -8.42 -26.21
CA LYS A 325 -8.93 -9.27 -27.24
C LYS A 325 -9.44 -10.57 -26.64
N LEU A 326 -8.65 -11.21 -25.77
CA LEU A 326 -9.08 -12.43 -25.07
C LEU A 326 -10.30 -12.16 -24.19
N TYR A 327 -10.30 -11.04 -23.46
CA TYR A 327 -11.43 -10.61 -22.63
C TYR A 327 -12.72 -10.40 -23.45
N ALA A 328 -12.62 -9.75 -24.60
CA ALA A 328 -13.73 -9.59 -25.53
C ALA A 328 -14.21 -10.95 -26.08
N GLY A 329 -13.27 -11.85 -26.39
CA GLY A 329 -13.55 -13.21 -26.83
C GLY A 329 -14.33 -14.03 -25.80
N LEU A 330 -13.90 -14.03 -24.54
CA LEU A 330 -14.60 -14.70 -23.45
C LEU A 330 -16.00 -14.13 -23.22
N ARG A 331 -16.18 -12.80 -23.32
CA ARG A 331 -17.50 -12.16 -23.27
C ARG A 331 -18.42 -12.62 -24.39
N PHE A 332 -17.88 -12.78 -25.60
CA PHE A 332 -18.63 -13.34 -26.72
C PHE A 332 -19.09 -14.78 -26.45
N LEU A 333 -18.19 -15.64 -25.95
CA LEU A 333 -18.56 -17.01 -25.57
C LEU A 333 -19.65 -17.03 -24.48
N ARG A 334 -19.60 -16.08 -23.55
CA ARG A 334 -20.62 -15.93 -22.50
C ARG A 334 -21.99 -15.57 -23.06
N SER A 335 -22.05 -14.66 -24.04
CA SER A 335 -23.31 -14.33 -24.71
C SER A 335 -23.92 -15.56 -25.37
N ILE A 336 -23.10 -16.37 -26.06
CA ILE A 336 -23.57 -17.61 -26.68
C ILE A 336 -24.17 -18.57 -25.64
N LEU A 337 -23.44 -18.85 -24.55
CA LEU A 337 -23.86 -19.77 -23.50
C LEU A 337 -25.13 -19.31 -22.73
N ARG A 338 -25.48 -18.02 -22.80
CA ARG A 338 -26.69 -17.47 -22.15
C ARG A 338 -27.88 -17.34 -23.08
N GLU A 339 -27.66 -17.18 -24.38
CA GLU A 339 -28.71 -16.93 -25.37
C GLU A 339 -29.21 -18.21 -26.06
N HIS A 340 -28.37 -19.25 -26.13
CA HIS A 340 -28.71 -20.49 -26.82
C HIS A 340 -28.72 -21.68 -25.86
N HIS A 341 -29.90 -22.04 -25.36
CA HIS A 341 -30.11 -23.18 -24.46
C HIS A 341 -30.16 -24.56 -25.14
N GLU A 342 -30.01 -24.59 -26.47
CA GLU A 342 -29.99 -25.80 -27.31
C GLU A 342 -28.86 -25.70 -28.35
N MET A 343 -27.64 -25.36 -27.90
CA MET A 343 -26.47 -25.44 -28.79
C MET A 343 -26.17 -26.91 -29.11
N MET A 344 -25.74 -27.21 -30.35
CA MET A 344 -25.33 -28.56 -30.71
C MET A 344 -24.16 -28.98 -29.81
N ASP A 345 -24.14 -30.22 -29.31
CA ASP A 345 -23.08 -30.75 -28.43
C ASP A 345 -21.66 -30.45 -28.95
N GLU A 346 -21.50 -30.44 -30.28
CA GLU A 346 -20.26 -30.08 -30.98
C GLU A 346 -19.77 -28.64 -30.70
N GLN A 347 -20.69 -27.68 -30.59
CA GLN A 347 -20.34 -26.28 -30.29
C GLN A 347 -19.96 -26.11 -28.83
N ASN A 348 -20.66 -26.78 -27.91
CA ASN A 348 -20.33 -26.77 -26.48
C ASN A 348 -18.97 -27.43 -26.21
N GLU A 349 -18.60 -28.46 -26.97
CA GLU A 349 -17.26 -29.05 -26.95
C GLU A 349 -16.18 -28.06 -27.41
N LYS A 350 -16.43 -27.34 -28.52
CA LYS A 350 -15.52 -26.29 -29.02
C LYS A 350 -15.38 -25.14 -28.02
N ILE A 351 -16.47 -24.68 -27.41
CA ILE A 351 -16.44 -23.66 -26.37
C ILE A 351 -15.63 -24.17 -25.17
N GLY A 352 -15.86 -25.40 -24.72
CA GLY A 352 -15.07 -26.02 -23.65
C GLY A 352 -13.57 -26.04 -23.94
N ALA A 353 -13.16 -26.35 -25.17
CA ALA A 353 -11.75 -26.31 -25.58
C ALA A 353 -11.17 -24.88 -25.53
N LEU A 354 -11.91 -23.89 -26.03
CA LEU A 354 -11.49 -22.48 -26.00
C LEU A 354 -11.38 -21.92 -24.58
N LEU A 355 -12.30 -22.31 -23.68
CA LEU A 355 -12.21 -21.97 -22.25
C LEU A 355 -11.00 -22.65 -21.59
N GLY A 356 -10.66 -23.88 -21.99
CA GLY A 356 -9.45 -24.58 -21.57
C GLY A 356 -8.18 -23.82 -21.97
N GLU A 357 -8.06 -23.42 -23.24
CA GLU A 357 -6.95 -22.60 -23.74
C GLU A 357 -6.82 -21.27 -22.98
N ALA A 358 -7.93 -20.54 -22.82
CA ALA A 358 -7.95 -19.28 -22.09
C ALA A 358 -7.55 -19.46 -20.61
N GLY A 359 -7.99 -20.55 -19.98
CA GLY A 359 -7.58 -20.93 -18.62
C GLY A 359 -6.07 -21.13 -18.52
N ILE A 360 -5.45 -21.88 -19.43
CA ILE A 360 -4.00 -22.14 -19.43
C ILE A 360 -3.19 -20.83 -19.47
N ILE A 361 -3.67 -19.85 -20.25
CA ILE A 361 -3.05 -18.52 -20.36
C ILE A 361 -3.25 -17.73 -19.05
N ILE A 362 -4.49 -17.63 -18.56
CA ILE A 362 -4.83 -16.82 -17.38
C ILE A 362 -4.12 -17.32 -16.13
N PHE A 363 -3.87 -18.63 -16.00
CA PHE A 363 -3.19 -19.23 -14.85
C PHE A 363 -1.70 -19.46 -15.05
N SER A 364 -1.11 -18.93 -16.12
CA SER A 364 0.30 -19.14 -16.43
C SER A 364 1.23 -18.57 -15.34
N PRO A 365 2.25 -19.33 -14.88
CA PRO A 365 3.32 -18.83 -14.04
C PRO A 365 4.06 -17.65 -14.68
N THR A 366 4.22 -17.68 -16.01
CA THR A 366 4.86 -16.60 -16.77
C THR A 366 4.10 -15.29 -16.62
N LEU A 367 2.76 -15.32 -16.72
CA LEU A 367 1.91 -14.15 -16.52
C LEU A 367 2.03 -13.61 -15.08
N SER A 368 2.06 -14.51 -14.09
CA SER A 368 2.22 -14.14 -12.68
C SER A 368 3.58 -13.47 -12.41
N ARG A 369 4.67 -14.02 -12.95
CA ARG A 369 6.03 -13.48 -12.81
C ARG A 369 6.20 -12.11 -13.49
N VAL A 370 5.49 -11.87 -14.59
CA VAL A 370 5.45 -10.56 -15.26
C VAL A 370 4.71 -9.54 -14.40
N ILE A 371 3.60 -9.91 -13.76
CA ILE A 371 2.86 -9.02 -12.84
C ILE A 371 3.70 -8.67 -11.62
N GLU A 372 4.45 -9.63 -11.08
CA GLU A 372 5.32 -9.46 -9.91
C GLU A 372 6.64 -8.71 -10.24
N GLY A 373 6.89 -8.41 -11.53
CA GLY A 373 8.10 -7.69 -11.97
C GLY A 373 9.38 -8.51 -11.91
N GLU A 374 9.28 -9.84 -11.81
CA GLU A 374 10.41 -10.77 -11.70
C GLU A 374 11.13 -11.03 -13.04
N VAL A 375 10.45 -10.80 -14.16
CA VAL A 375 10.98 -11.06 -15.51
C VAL A 375 10.84 -9.81 -16.38
N SER A 376 11.95 -9.36 -16.97
CA SER A 376 11.97 -8.29 -17.96
C SER A 376 11.61 -8.80 -19.36
N PHE A 377 10.81 -8.05 -20.12
CA PHE A 377 10.36 -8.39 -21.47
C PHE A 377 11.47 -8.50 -22.53
N SER A 378 12.70 -8.08 -22.24
CA SER A 378 13.80 -8.14 -23.20
C SER A 378 14.44 -9.54 -23.23
N GLY A 379 14.02 -10.37 -24.19
CA GLY A 379 14.80 -11.53 -24.66
C GLY A 379 14.57 -12.88 -23.98
N SER A 380 13.57 -13.05 -23.11
CA SER A 380 13.24 -14.37 -22.56
C SER A 380 12.33 -15.17 -23.50
N THR A 381 12.78 -16.35 -23.95
CA THR A 381 12.00 -17.29 -24.78
C THR A 381 10.63 -17.61 -24.18
N GLN A 382 10.53 -17.74 -22.85
CA GLN A 382 9.29 -18.05 -22.14
C GLN A 382 8.18 -16.99 -22.30
N VAL A 383 8.54 -15.71 -22.43
CA VAL A 383 7.56 -14.62 -22.62
C VAL A 383 7.08 -14.56 -24.07
N LEU A 384 7.96 -14.86 -25.03
CA LEU A 384 7.59 -14.98 -26.45
C LEU A 384 6.63 -16.16 -26.65
N ASP A 385 6.94 -17.33 -26.12
CA ASP A 385 6.07 -18.52 -26.18
C ASP A 385 4.69 -18.23 -25.57
N PHE A 386 4.64 -17.46 -24.47
CA PHE A 386 3.39 -17.03 -23.85
C PHE A 386 2.58 -16.06 -24.73
N CYS A 387 3.23 -15.06 -25.32
CA CYS A 387 2.57 -14.14 -26.26
C CYS A 387 2.02 -14.87 -27.49
N ASP A 388 2.74 -15.87 -28.00
CA ASP A 388 2.30 -16.70 -29.12
C ASP A 388 1.08 -17.55 -28.74
N MET A 389 1.07 -18.17 -27.55
CA MET A 389 -0.12 -18.89 -27.04
C MET A 389 -1.33 -17.97 -26.95
N LEU A 390 -1.16 -16.76 -26.40
CA LEU A 390 -2.23 -15.77 -26.28
C LEU A 390 -2.79 -15.33 -27.65
N ALA A 391 -1.90 -15.04 -28.60
CA ALA A 391 -2.30 -14.66 -29.96
C ALA A 391 -3.03 -15.81 -30.67
N ASN A 392 -2.55 -17.05 -30.53
CA ASN A 392 -3.17 -18.24 -31.12
C ASN A 392 -4.58 -18.49 -30.58
N THR A 393 -4.78 -18.41 -29.25
CA THR A 393 -6.11 -18.55 -28.67
C THR A 393 -7.07 -17.45 -29.12
N ASN A 394 -6.59 -16.20 -29.26
CA ASN A 394 -7.39 -15.13 -29.87
C ASN A 394 -7.80 -15.43 -31.31
N ILE A 395 -6.91 -16.04 -32.11
CA ILE A 395 -7.21 -16.49 -33.48
C ILE A 395 -8.25 -17.61 -33.45
N HIS A 396 -8.14 -18.59 -32.56
CA HIS A 396 -9.10 -19.68 -32.43
C HIS A 396 -10.50 -19.18 -32.06
N ILE A 397 -10.61 -18.28 -31.07
CA ILE A 397 -11.89 -17.66 -30.68
C ILE A 397 -12.48 -16.87 -31.85
N LYS A 398 -11.66 -16.11 -32.57
CA LYS A 398 -12.10 -15.36 -33.76
C LYS A 398 -12.60 -16.29 -34.86
N HIS A 399 -11.88 -17.36 -35.16
CA HIS A 399 -12.27 -18.33 -36.18
C HIS A 399 -13.58 -19.04 -35.80
N PHE A 400 -13.76 -19.39 -34.52
CA PHE A 400 -15.04 -19.93 -34.03
C PHE A 400 -16.19 -18.93 -34.19
N LYS A 401 -15.96 -17.65 -33.86
CA LYS A 401 -16.93 -16.56 -34.11
C LYS A 401 -17.29 -16.44 -35.59
N ASP A 402 -16.30 -16.49 -36.48
CA ASP A 402 -16.52 -16.39 -37.92
C ASP A 402 -17.31 -17.61 -38.44
N GLN A 403 -17.03 -18.82 -37.95
CA GLN A 403 -17.81 -20.03 -38.29
C GLN A 403 -19.29 -19.93 -37.90
N LEU A 404 -19.59 -19.37 -36.72
CA LEU A 404 -20.97 -19.15 -36.28
C LEU A 404 -21.69 -18.11 -37.15
N SER A 405 -20.97 -17.07 -37.62
CA SER A 405 -21.54 -16.04 -38.50
C SER A 405 -21.87 -16.54 -39.91
N VAL A 406 -21.24 -17.64 -40.36
CA VAL A 406 -21.47 -18.25 -41.69
C VAL A 406 -22.54 -19.35 -41.64
N SER A 407 -22.82 -19.91 -40.46
CA SER A 407 -23.89 -20.89 -40.27
C SER A 407 -25.23 -20.17 -40.16
N SER A 408 -26.11 -20.33 -41.16
CA SER A 408 -27.39 -19.61 -41.32
C SER A 408 -28.46 -19.92 -40.27
N THR A 409 -28.08 -20.39 -39.08
CA THR A 409 -28.98 -20.79 -37.98
C THR A 409 -28.98 -19.79 -36.82
N ILE A 410 -28.06 -18.82 -36.78
CA ILE A 410 -27.93 -17.83 -35.70
C ILE A 410 -27.88 -16.41 -36.30
N GLU A 411 -28.96 -15.98 -36.95
CA GLU A 411 -29.06 -14.63 -37.56
C GLU A 411 -29.43 -13.51 -36.55
N SER A 412 -29.50 -13.81 -35.25
CA SER A 412 -29.92 -12.84 -34.22
C SER A 412 -28.89 -12.52 -33.15
N LEU A 413 -27.58 -12.58 -33.45
CA LEU A 413 -26.55 -12.03 -32.56
C LEU A 413 -26.44 -10.49 -32.77
N PRO A 414 -26.38 -9.66 -31.72
CA PRO A 414 -26.23 -8.23 -31.89
C PRO A 414 -24.86 -7.92 -32.53
N ASN A 415 -24.89 -7.24 -33.68
CA ASN A 415 -23.72 -6.70 -34.38
C ASN A 415 -22.97 -5.71 -33.46
N SER A 416 -22.02 -6.20 -32.68
CA SER A 416 -21.15 -5.39 -31.82
C SER A 416 -19.95 -4.82 -32.60
N SER A 417 -20.17 -4.22 -33.77
CA SER A 417 -19.11 -3.51 -34.52
C SER A 417 -18.96 -2.04 -34.10
N HIS A 418 -19.82 -1.51 -33.22
CA HIS A 418 -19.67 -0.16 -32.68
C HIS A 418 -20.10 -0.09 -31.19
N SER A 419 -19.16 -0.31 -30.27
CA SER A 419 -19.04 0.41 -28.99
C SER A 419 -17.85 -0.12 -28.17
N LEU A 420 -16.67 0.46 -28.40
CA LEU A 420 -15.56 0.44 -27.44
C LEU A 420 -15.72 1.65 -26.52
N ARG A 421 -16.72 1.60 -25.63
CA ARG A 421 -16.81 2.47 -24.46
C ARG A 421 -17.62 1.74 -23.38
N ALA A 422 -17.01 1.51 -22.22
CA ALA A 422 -17.77 1.28 -20.99
C ALA A 422 -18.70 2.49 -20.77
N PRO A 423 -19.92 2.35 -20.20
CA PRO A 423 -20.29 1.39 -19.15
C PRO A 423 -21.66 0.70 -19.36
N GLU A 424 -21.94 -0.38 -18.62
CA GLU A 424 -23.08 -0.46 -17.68
C GLU A 424 -23.20 -1.83 -17.01
N VAL A 425 -23.64 -1.73 -15.75
CA VAL A 425 -24.02 -2.78 -14.82
C VAL A 425 -25.36 -3.36 -15.26
N SER A 426 -25.49 -4.68 -15.41
CA SER A 426 -26.79 -5.35 -15.41
C SER A 426 -26.82 -6.47 -14.37
N GLN A 427 -27.71 -6.26 -13.40
CA GLN A 427 -28.09 -7.17 -12.34
C GLN A 427 -28.97 -8.29 -12.89
N THR A 428 -28.72 -9.53 -12.46
CA THR A 428 -29.78 -10.51 -12.17
C THR A 428 -29.43 -11.32 -10.93
N SER A 429 -30.06 -10.89 -9.83
CA SER A 429 -30.51 -11.61 -8.62
C SER A 429 -29.63 -12.76 -8.08
N SER A 430 -29.00 -12.59 -6.92
CA SER A 430 -29.71 -12.66 -5.63
C SER A 430 -29.48 -11.45 -4.68
N ARG A 431 -30.58 -10.71 -4.48
CA ARG A 431 -31.00 -9.75 -3.41
C ARG A 431 -29.98 -9.02 -2.51
N MET A 432 -30.08 -7.68 -2.60
CA MET A 432 -29.46 -6.59 -1.82
C MET A 432 -29.98 -6.43 -0.37
N LEU A 433 -29.18 -5.80 0.49
CA LEU A 433 -29.42 -4.59 1.34
C LEU A 433 -28.08 -4.25 2.03
N SER A 434 -27.53 -3.03 2.12
CA SER A 434 -28.02 -1.65 1.95
C SER A 434 -26.89 -0.69 1.53
N LYS A 435 -27.21 0.34 0.75
CA LYS A 435 -26.31 1.41 0.27
C LYS A 435 -26.32 2.61 1.22
N GLY A 436 -25.15 3.24 1.41
CA GLY A 436 -25.01 4.67 1.78
C GLY A 436 -24.61 5.50 0.55
N LYS A 437 -25.33 6.60 0.32
CA LYS A 437 -25.39 7.45 -0.89
C LYS A 437 -24.15 8.32 -1.17
N MET A 438 -23.85 8.52 -2.46
CA MET A 438 -23.30 9.77 -3.01
C MET A 438 -24.40 10.86 -3.06
N PRO A 439 -24.09 12.15 -2.85
CA PRO A 439 -24.95 13.25 -3.27
C PRO A 439 -24.94 13.37 -4.80
N ILE A 440 -26.14 13.50 -5.35
CA ILE A 440 -26.44 13.93 -6.73
C ILE A 440 -26.62 15.45 -6.67
N ASP A 441 -26.18 16.17 -7.71
CA ASP A 441 -26.95 17.30 -8.21
C ASP A 441 -27.07 17.24 -9.74
N HIS A 442 -28.31 16.94 -10.14
CA HIS A 442 -29.06 17.31 -11.33
C HIS A 442 -28.34 17.65 -12.65
N GLU A 443 -28.40 16.72 -13.60
CA GLU A 443 -28.72 17.06 -15.00
C GLU A 443 -30.18 16.66 -15.27
N VAL A 444 -31.02 17.66 -15.56
CA VAL A 444 -32.35 17.46 -16.13
C VAL A 444 -32.19 17.32 -17.64
N MET A 445 -32.67 16.17 -18.11
CA MET A 445 -32.81 15.74 -19.49
C MET A 445 -33.95 16.49 -20.19
N VAL A 446 -33.71 17.02 -21.39
CA VAL A 446 -34.73 17.12 -22.46
C VAL A 446 -34.05 16.85 -23.79
N GLY A 447 -34.33 15.68 -24.37
CA GLY A 447 -34.18 15.47 -25.81
C GLY A 447 -35.50 15.80 -26.49
N LEU A 448 -35.44 16.47 -27.64
CA LEU A 448 -36.41 16.37 -28.73
C LEU A 448 -35.69 16.65 -30.06
N ASP A 449 -35.46 15.57 -30.80
CA ASP A 449 -35.79 15.33 -32.21
C ASP A 449 -35.33 16.29 -33.32
N ASP A 450 -34.73 15.68 -34.34
CA ASP A 450 -34.44 16.26 -35.65
C ASP A 450 -35.69 16.80 -36.35
N LYS A 451 -35.73 18.13 -36.57
CA LYS A 451 -36.28 18.81 -37.77
C LYS A 451 -36.05 20.32 -37.66
N GLY A 452 -35.19 20.87 -38.51
CA GLY A 452 -35.12 22.33 -38.69
C GLY A 452 -33.77 22.88 -39.16
N GLU A 453 -33.26 22.44 -40.30
CA GLU A 453 -32.38 23.30 -41.09
C GLU A 453 -33.17 24.54 -41.53
N GLN A 454 -32.96 25.66 -40.83
CA GLN A 454 -32.98 27.06 -41.31
C GLN A 454 -33.00 27.98 -40.09
N GLY A 455 -31.85 28.54 -39.68
CA GLY A 455 -31.85 29.52 -38.60
C GLY A 455 -30.52 29.99 -37.99
N ILE A 456 -29.34 29.51 -38.43
CA ILE A 456 -28.05 29.88 -37.80
C ILE A 456 -27.00 30.36 -38.83
N GLU A 457 -27.43 30.99 -39.93
CA GLU A 457 -26.55 31.82 -40.77
C GLU A 457 -26.63 33.34 -40.49
N PRO A 458 -27.73 33.92 -39.94
CA PRO A 458 -27.75 35.36 -39.65
C PRO A 458 -26.94 35.78 -38.41
N LEU A 459 -26.71 34.87 -37.45
CA LEU A 459 -26.05 35.18 -36.17
C LEU A 459 -24.51 35.24 -36.26
N ILE A 460 -23.91 34.46 -37.17
CA ILE A 460 -22.46 34.51 -37.43
C ILE A 460 -22.08 35.80 -38.20
N LYS A 461 -23.01 36.35 -38.99
CA LYS A 461 -22.84 37.64 -39.67
C LYS A 461 -22.89 38.81 -38.69
N HIS A 462 -23.77 38.77 -37.69
CA HIS A 462 -23.91 39.83 -36.68
C HIS A 462 -22.68 39.95 -35.75
N PHE A 463 -22.02 38.83 -35.42
CA PHE A 463 -20.81 38.86 -34.58
C PHE A 463 -19.52 39.21 -35.33
N LYS A 464 -19.45 38.99 -36.65
CA LYS A 464 -18.32 39.46 -37.48
C LYS A 464 -18.38 40.96 -37.78
N ASP A 465 -19.58 41.52 -37.89
CA ASP A 465 -19.76 42.95 -38.17
C ASP A 465 -19.51 43.85 -36.94
N GLN A 466 -19.53 43.30 -35.71
CA GLN A 466 -19.23 44.06 -34.47
C GLN A 466 -17.74 44.14 -34.11
N ILE A 467 -16.86 43.35 -34.73
CA ILE A 467 -15.41 43.39 -34.46
C ILE A 467 -14.65 44.31 -35.44
N SER A 468 -15.29 44.79 -36.50
CA SER A 468 -14.65 45.63 -37.53
C SER A 468 -14.86 47.14 -37.35
N GLY A 469 -15.27 47.61 -36.17
CA GLY A 469 -15.69 49.02 -36.00
C GLY A 469 -15.32 49.65 -34.66
N SER A 470 -14.04 49.90 -34.40
CA SER A 470 -13.63 51.07 -33.61
C SER A 470 -12.15 51.38 -33.85
N SER A 471 -11.91 52.34 -34.73
CA SER A 471 -10.62 52.95 -34.98
C SER A 471 -10.60 54.38 -34.46
N THR A 472 -9.44 54.78 -33.91
CA THR A 472 -8.88 56.15 -33.85
C THR A 472 -9.31 56.98 -32.64
N ILE A 473 -8.37 57.45 -31.78
CA ILE A 473 -7.63 58.74 -31.85
C ILE A 473 -6.81 58.81 -30.53
N GLN A 474 -5.55 59.27 -30.35
CA GLN A 474 -4.55 59.99 -31.17
C GLN A 474 -3.17 60.04 -30.43
N SER A 475 -2.08 59.81 -31.20
CA SER A 475 -0.76 60.51 -31.27
C SER A 475 0.16 60.88 -30.07
N LEU A 476 1.35 60.20 -30.05
CA LEU A 476 2.77 60.68 -30.05
C LEU A 476 3.43 61.33 -28.79
N PRO A 477 4.80 61.32 -28.61
CA PRO A 477 5.86 60.77 -29.49
C PRO A 477 6.95 59.87 -28.84
N ASN A 478 7.69 59.21 -29.73
CA ASN A 478 8.96 58.49 -29.53
C ASN A 478 10.09 59.36 -28.96
N SER A 479 10.95 58.77 -28.12
CA SER A 479 12.40 58.97 -28.23
C SER A 479 13.17 57.72 -27.83
N SER A 480 14.14 57.39 -28.67
CA SER A 480 15.00 56.22 -28.72
C SER A 480 16.18 56.27 -27.74
N HIS A 481 16.69 55.07 -27.43
CA HIS A 481 18.08 54.65 -27.17
C HIS A 481 18.16 53.75 -25.92
N SER A 482 18.08 52.42 -26.11
CA SER A 482 19.20 51.52 -26.43
C SER A 482 20.04 51.17 -25.19
N LEU A 483 19.88 49.95 -24.67
CA LEU A 483 20.99 49.02 -24.41
C LEU A 483 20.44 47.59 -24.53
N ARG A 484 20.83 46.94 -25.64
CA ARG A 484 20.55 45.57 -26.02
C ARG A 484 21.47 44.64 -25.21
N ALA A 485 20.92 43.70 -24.46
CA ALA A 485 21.62 42.49 -24.03
C ALA A 485 21.37 41.38 -25.08
N PRO A 486 22.32 40.45 -25.31
CA PRO A 486 22.27 39.54 -26.44
C PRO A 486 21.21 38.45 -26.22
N GLU A 487 20.41 38.20 -27.26
CA GLU A 487 19.72 36.92 -27.43
C GLU A 487 20.79 35.82 -27.57
N VAL A 488 20.80 34.88 -26.63
CA VAL A 488 21.47 33.59 -26.80
C VAL A 488 20.42 32.51 -26.65
N SER A 489 20.00 32.05 -27.83
CA SER A 489 19.51 30.71 -28.20
C SER A 489 18.77 29.89 -27.14
N GLN A 490 17.52 29.60 -27.48
CA GLN A 490 16.73 28.46 -27.00
C GLN A 490 17.58 27.20 -26.85
N THR A 491 18.03 26.90 -25.64
CA THR A 491 18.52 25.56 -25.29
C THR A 491 17.33 24.62 -25.21
N SER A 492 17.38 23.62 -26.08
CA SER A 492 16.44 22.51 -26.19
C SER A 492 16.07 21.94 -24.83
N SER A 493 14.79 21.99 -24.48
CA SER A 493 14.19 21.24 -23.38
C SER A 493 14.18 19.75 -23.71
N ARG A 494 15.34 19.08 -23.64
CA ARG A 494 15.41 17.62 -23.54
C ARG A 494 15.08 17.25 -22.09
N MET A 495 13.79 17.03 -21.85
CA MET A 495 13.29 16.38 -20.65
C MET A 495 14.07 15.10 -20.39
N LEU A 496 14.43 14.86 -19.12
CA LEU A 496 14.91 13.56 -18.62
C LEU A 496 14.18 12.44 -19.36
N SER A 497 14.93 11.62 -20.08
CA SER A 497 14.40 10.50 -20.86
C SER A 497 13.42 9.69 -20.00
N LYS A 498 12.16 9.62 -20.46
CA LYS A 498 11.13 8.71 -19.92
C LYS A 498 11.72 7.30 -19.88
N GLY A 499 12.05 6.79 -18.70
CA GLY A 499 12.56 5.42 -18.60
C GLY A 499 13.28 4.97 -17.34
N LYS A 500 13.15 5.63 -16.18
CA LYS A 500 13.41 5.07 -14.85
C LYS A 500 13.03 6.14 -13.82
N MET A 501 12.14 5.84 -12.87
CA MET A 501 12.12 6.65 -11.64
C MET A 501 13.54 6.59 -11.06
N PRO A 502 14.13 7.71 -10.58
CA PRO A 502 15.28 7.60 -9.70
C PRO A 502 14.75 6.87 -8.48
N ILE A 503 15.00 5.56 -8.41
CA ILE A 503 14.87 4.83 -7.18
C ILE A 503 15.91 5.51 -6.31
N ALA A 504 15.47 6.36 -5.38
CA ALA A 504 16.32 6.97 -4.37
C ALA A 504 16.84 5.86 -3.45
N ARG A 505 17.68 4.96 -3.98
CA ARG A 505 18.52 4.08 -3.19
C ARG A 505 19.56 4.98 -2.57
N GLU A 506 19.71 4.86 -1.25
CA GLU A 506 20.87 5.44 -0.56
C GLU A 506 22.12 4.69 -1.07
N ILE A 507 22.69 5.16 -2.18
CA ILE A 507 23.97 4.67 -2.70
C ILE A 507 25.02 5.01 -1.64
N MET A 508 25.54 3.97 -1.00
CA MET A 508 26.60 4.12 -0.01
C MET A 508 27.91 3.62 -0.60
N VAL A 509 28.90 4.51 -0.61
CA VAL A 509 30.25 4.24 -1.10
C VAL A 509 31.23 4.50 0.03
N GLY A 510 32.16 3.57 0.22
CA GLY A 510 33.14 3.64 1.30
C GLY A 510 32.54 3.44 2.70
N LEU A 511 33.38 3.71 3.71
CA LEU A 511 33.06 3.56 5.14
C LEU A 511 32.72 2.13 5.58
N ASP A 512 33.05 1.11 4.79
CA ASP A 512 32.93 -0.30 5.21
C ASP A 512 33.83 -0.61 6.42
N ASP A 513 35.03 -0.01 6.43
CA ASP A 513 35.96 -0.06 7.54
C ASP A 513 35.39 0.60 8.80
N GLU A 514 34.75 1.76 8.67
CA GLU A 514 34.09 2.46 9.77
C GLU A 514 32.88 1.66 10.28
N ALA A 515 32.08 1.11 9.37
CA ALA A 515 30.93 0.26 9.71
C ALA A 515 31.37 -1.02 10.45
N ALA A 516 32.48 -1.63 10.03
CA ALA A 516 33.06 -2.80 10.70
C ALA A 516 33.49 -2.47 12.14
N LYS A 517 34.16 -1.33 12.37
CA LYS A 517 34.56 -0.88 13.72
C LYS A 517 33.35 -0.68 14.64
N VAL A 518 32.30 0.00 14.16
CA VAL A 518 31.07 0.21 14.94
C VAL A 518 30.38 -1.13 15.19
N PHE A 519 30.32 -2.01 14.18
CA PHE A 519 29.74 -3.35 14.29
C PHE A 519 30.43 -4.21 15.35
N GLU A 520 31.76 -4.28 15.33
CA GLU A 520 32.54 -5.05 16.32
C GLU A 520 32.26 -4.57 17.73
N ARG A 521 32.19 -3.25 17.93
CA ARG A 521 31.88 -2.66 19.22
C ARG A 521 30.46 -2.97 19.70
N LEU A 522 29.48 -3.01 18.80
CA LEU A 522 28.12 -3.40 19.16
C LEU A 522 28.04 -4.84 19.67
N ARG A 523 28.76 -5.79 19.06
CA ARG A 523 28.68 -7.21 19.47
C ARG A 523 29.61 -7.60 20.61
N TRP A 524 30.84 -7.10 20.59
CA TRP A 524 31.93 -7.55 21.46
C TRP A 524 32.29 -6.52 22.55
N GLY A 525 31.49 -5.46 22.68
CA GLY A 525 31.63 -4.49 23.77
C GLY A 525 31.23 -5.04 25.15
N SER A 526 31.12 -4.15 26.13
CA SER A 526 30.81 -4.49 27.53
C SER A 526 29.51 -5.30 27.69
N GLU A 527 29.41 -6.13 28.73
CA GLU A 527 28.14 -6.75 29.14
C GLU A 527 27.15 -5.71 29.68
N GLN A 528 27.65 -4.61 30.24
CA GLN A 528 26.83 -3.48 30.64
C GLN A 528 26.30 -2.71 29.42
N VAL A 529 25.21 -1.97 29.61
CA VAL A 529 24.74 -1.00 28.62
C VAL A 529 25.87 -0.03 28.28
N GLU A 530 26.18 0.10 27.00
CA GLU A 530 27.19 1.04 26.48
C GLU A 530 26.56 1.99 25.48
N ILE A 531 26.93 3.27 25.57
CA ILE A 531 26.62 4.27 24.55
C ILE A 531 27.79 4.37 23.58
N VAL A 532 27.48 4.25 22.29
CA VAL A 532 28.41 4.32 21.16
C VAL A 532 28.14 5.63 20.41
N PRO A 533 28.81 6.74 20.76
CA PRO A 533 28.63 8.00 20.07
C PRO A 533 29.41 8.01 18.75
N ILE A 534 28.70 8.25 17.65
CA ILE A 534 29.22 8.50 16.32
C ILE A 534 29.23 10.01 16.10
N VAL A 535 30.43 10.59 16.02
CA VAL A 535 30.62 12.05 16.00
C VAL A 535 31.28 12.51 14.70
N GLY A 536 30.85 13.65 14.19
CA GLY A 536 31.44 14.28 13.02
C GLY A 536 30.63 15.48 12.53
N MET A 537 31.25 16.36 11.74
CA MET A 537 30.56 17.52 11.17
C MET A 537 29.30 17.15 10.37
N ALA A 538 28.44 18.14 10.13
CA ALA A 538 27.24 18.00 9.33
C ALA A 538 27.56 17.51 7.90
N GLY A 539 26.70 16.65 7.35
CA GLY A 539 26.87 16.12 5.99
C GLY A 539 27.93 15.01 5.81
N LEU A 540 28.58 14.53 6.88
CA LEU A 540 29.56 13.43 6.82
C LEU A 540 28.96 12.01 6.69
N GLY A 541 27.64 11.85 6.76
CA GLY A 541 27.00 10.54 6.66
C GLY A 541 26.91 9.75 7.97
N LYS A 542 26.89 10.42 9.13
CA LYS A 542 26.71 9.78 10.45
C LYS A 542 25.43 8.91 10.51
N THR A 543 24.31 9.50 10.12
CA THR A 543 23.01 8.83 10.04
C THR A 543 23.04 7.65 9.07
N THR A 544 23.72 7.81 7.93
CA THR A 544 23.91 6.76 6.92
C THR A 544 24.72 5.59 7.48
N LEU A 545 25.83 5.87 8.19
CA LEU A 545 26.63 4.85 8.88
C LEU A 545 25.82 4.11 9.95
N ALA A 546 25.07 4.85 10.78
CA ALA A 546 24.19 4.28 11.78
C ALA A 546 23.11 3.38 11.16
N LYS A 547 22.46 3.80 10.07
CA LYS A 547 21.49 2.98 9.32
C LYS A 547 22.11 1.70 8.77
N LYS A 548 23.32 1.76 8.19
CA LYS A 548 24.03 0.59 7.65
C LYS A 548 24.29 -0.45 8.73
N VAL A 549 24.78 -0.01 9.89
CA VAL A 549 25.04 -0.92 11.01
C VAL A 549 23.74 -1.43 11.61
N TYR A 550 22.74 -0.56 11.81
CA TYR A 550 21.44 -0.91 12.36
C TYR A 550 20.73 -2.00 11.54
N ASN A 551 20.79 -1.91 10.20
CA ASN A 551 20.15 -2.84 9.27
C ASN A 551 20.98 -4.11 8.96
N ASN A 552 22.19 -4.24 9.49
CA ASN A 552 23.02 -5.42 9.25
C ASN A 552 22.34 -6.68 9.82
N ILE A 553 22.37 -7.78 9.06
CA ILE A 553 21.73 -9.06 9.44
C ILE A 553 22.26 -9.57 10.78
N SER A 554 23.58 -9.49 10.98
CA SER A 554 24.21 -9.94 12.23
C SER A 554 23.81 -9.07 13.43
N VAL A 555 23.56 -7.77 13.24
CA VAL A 555 23.01 -6.88 14.28
C VAL A 555 21.55 -7.23 14.54
N THR A 556 20.77 -7.44 13.48
CA THR A 556 19.35 -7.79 13.55
C THR A 556 19.11 -9.09 14.31
N CYS A 557 19.97 -10.09 14.13
CA CYS A 557 19.90 -11.36 14.86
C CYS A 557 20.45 -11.28 16.30
N HIS A 558 21.27 -10.28 16.62
CA HIS A 558 21.92 -10.17 17.92
C HIS A 558 21.05 -9.48 18.98
N PHE A 559 20.24 -8.48 18.58
CA PHE A 559 19.39 -7.68 19.47
C PHE A 559 17.91 -8.07 19.34
N HIS A 560 17.26 -8.41 20.46
CA HIS A 560 15.84 -8.76 20.50
C HIS A 560 14.94 -7.56 20.16
N ILE A 561 15.37 -6.37 20.57
CA ILE A 561 14.65 -5.12 20.37
C ILE A 561 15.56 -4.13 19.66
N ARG A 562 15.07 -3.51 18.59
CA ARG A 562 15.75 -2.42 17.88
C ARG A 562 14.79 -1.26 17.72
N LEU A 563 15.20 -0.08 18.17
CA LEU A 563 14.40 1.15 18.13
C LEU A 563 15.20 2.30 17.52
N TRP A 564 14.52 3.23 16.87
CA TRP A 564 15.13 4.41 16.24
C TRP A 564 14.31 5.67 16.52
N CYS A 565 14.98 6.74 16.92
CA CYS A 565 14.38 8.06 17.10
C CYS A 565 15.30 9.14 16.53
N THR A 566 14.71 10.14 15.89
CA THR A 566 15.43 11.36 15.46
C THR A 566 15.10 12.48 16.44
N VAL A 567 16.13 13.14 16.94
CA VAL A 567 16.02 14.19 17.97
C VAL A 567 16.17 15.55 17.29
N SER A 568 15.15 16.40 17.40
CA SER A 568 15.21 17.77 16.90
C SER A 568 15.99 18.67 17.86
N GLN A 569 16.54 19.79 17.35
CA GLN A 569 17.24 20.77 18.18
C GLN A 569 16.35 21.33 19.30
N GLU A 570 15.10 21.70 18.99
CA GLU A 570 14.05 21.96 19.97
C GLU A 570 13.28 20.66 20.20
N PHE A 571 13.76 19.80 21.11
CA PHE A 571 13.12 18.51 21.36
C PHE A 571 11.95 18.63 22.34
N ASN A 572 10.91 17.81 22.12
CA ASN A 572 9.84 17.60 23.09
C ASN A 572 9.92 16.16 23.57
N MET A 573 10.10 15.97 24.87
CA MET A 573 10.35 14.67 25.48
C MET A 573 9.23 13.66 25.19
N LYS A 574 7.97 14.06 25.33
CA LYS A 574 6.82 13.24 24.92
C LYS A 574 6.91 12.78 23.46
N ASN A 575 7.26 13.67 22.53
CA ASN A 575 7.42 13.29 21.12
C ASN A 575 8.57 12.30 20.90
N VAL A 576 9.70 12.46 21.60
CA VAL A 576 10.84 11.53 21.55
C VAL A 576 10.42 10.14 22.04
N LEU A 577 9.75 10.05 23.20
CA LEU A 577 9.23 8.80 23.74
C LEU A 577 8.21 8.12 22.81
N LEU A 578 7.30 8.90 22.24
CA LEU A 578 6.33 8.40 21.27
C LEU A 578 7.01 7.87 20.00
N GLN A 579 8.05 8.54 19.50
CA GLN A 579 8.84 8.05 18.37
C GLN A 579 9.52 6.71 18.70
N ILE A 580 10.18 6.61 19.85
CA ILE A 580 10.86 5.39 20.30
C ILE A 580 9.87 4.24 20.42
N LEU A 581 8.76 4.43 21.14
CA LEU A 581 7.75 3.40 21.38
C LEU A 581 7.02 2.97 20.09
N CYS A 582 6.89 3.87 19.11
CA CYS A 582 6.25 3.59 17.82
C CYS A 582 7.23 3.24 16.69
N SER A 583 8.53 3.08 16.99
CA SER A 583 9.58 2.90 15.96
C SER A 583 9.59 1.51 15.29
N ASP A 584 8.78 0.56 15.77
CA ASP A 584 8.67 -0.81 15.24
C ASP A 584 7.78 -0.95 13.99
N GLY A 585 7.43 0.17 13.33
CA GLY A 585 6.64 0.20 12.09
C GLY A 585 5.13 0.03 12.29
N LYS A 586 4.65 -0.11 13.53
CA LYS A 586 3.22 -0.25 13.87
C LYS A 586 2.59 1.13 14.11
N HIS A 587 2.15 1.79 13.04
CA HIS A 587 1.49 3.10 13.12
C HIS A 587 0.19 3.12 13.97
N SER A 588 -0.38 1.96 14.30
CA SER A 588 -1.62 1.80 15.09
C SER A 588 -1.49 2.13 16.59
N ARG A 589 -0.28 2.26 17.15
CA ARG A 589 -0.09 2.51 18.60
C ARG A 589 -0.01 3.99 18.99
N LYS A 590 0.06 4.90 18.02
CA LYS A 590 0.23 6.33 18.32
C LYS A 590 -0.94 6.86 19.16
N ASP A 591 -2.16 6.44 18.84
CA ASP A 591 -3.38 6.84 19.57
C ASP A 591 -3.45 6.26 21.00
N GLU A 592 -2.88 5.07 21.24
CA GLU A 592 -2.79 4.45 22.58
C GLU A 592 -1.90 5.26 23.53
N PHE A 593 -0.78 5.78 23.00
CA PHE A 593 0.23 6.47 23.79
C PHE A 593 0.04 7.99 23.83
N GLN A 594 -0.73 8.57 22.91
CA GLN A 594 -0.88 10.02 22.78
C GLN A 594 -1.54 10.67 24.01
N ASN A 595 -2.41 9.93 24.71
CA ASN A 595 -3.10 10.40 25.91
C ASN A 595 -2.31 10.17 27.21
N LEU A 596 -1.21 9.41 27.18
CA LEU A 596 -0.38 9.17 28.36
C LEU A 596 0.52 10.37 28.65
N ASP A 597 0.85 10.55 29.93
CA ASP A 597 1.87 11.49 30.36
C ASP A 597 3.30 10.94 30.14
N GLU A 598 4.30 11.79 30.29
CA GLU A 598 5.70 11.43 30.03
C GLU A 598 6.22 10.34 30.98
N HIS A 599 5.75 10.33 32.23
CA HIS A 599 6.14 9.33 33.22
C HIS A 599 5.62 7.93 32.85
N ALA A 600 4.36 7.82 32.47
CA ALA A 600 3.76 6.56 32.02
C ALA A 600 4.44 6.06 30.72
N LEU A 601 4.85 6.96 29.83
CA LEU A 601 5.61 6.61 28.63
C LEU A 601 7.01 6.07 28.96
N LEU A 602 7.72 6.70 29.90
CA LEU A 602 9.01 6.21 30.41
C LEU A 602 8.88 4.81 31.02
N GLU A 603 7.84 4.58 31.83
CA GLU A 603 7.60 3.27 32.45
C GLU A 603 7.28 2.19 31.41
N LYS A 604 6.43 2.48 30.42
CA LYS A 604 6.16 1.56 29.31
C LYS A 604 7.42 1.23 28.52
N LEU A 605 8.28 2.23 28.27
CA LEU A 605 9.57 2.00 27.60
C LEU A 605 10.46 1.08 28.45
N HIS A 606 10.57 1.36 29.76
CA HIS A 606 11.34 0.53 30.69
C HIS A 606 10.87 -0.92 30.69
N GLN A 607 9.56 -1.15 30.87
CA GLN A 607 8.97 -2.50 30.87
C GLN A 607 9.23 -3.26 29.57
N ARG A 608 9.20 -2.56 28.43
CA ARG A 608 9.50 -3.16 27.12
C ARG A 608 10.96 -3.59 27.00
N LEU A 609 11.89 -2.79 27.52
CA LEU A 609 13.32 -3.05 27.43
C LEU A 609 13.82 -4.05 28.48
N LEU A 610 13.13 -4.16 29.61
CA LEU A 610 13.52 -5.01 30.73
C LEU A 610 13.70 -6.48 30.31
N LYS A 611 14.82 -7.07 30.72
CA LYS A 611 15.31 -8.43 30.41
C LYS A 611 15.56 -8.72 28.93
N ASN A 612 15.36 -7.75 28.03
CA ASN A 612 15.62 -7.90 26.61
C ASN A 612 16.95 -7.24 26.24
N ARG A 613 17.73 -7.90 25.36
CA ARG A 613 18.88 -7.24 24.74
C ARG A 613 18.40 -6.25 23.68
N TYR A 614 18.65 -4.96 23.87
CA TYR A 614 18.16 -3.90 23.00
C TYR A 614 19.28 -3.10 22.31
N LEU A 615 18.96 -2.56 21.13
CA LEU A 615 19.72 -1.53 20.43
C LEU A 615 18.81 -0.34 20.18
N VAL A 616 19.16 0.83 20.71
CA VAL A 616 18.38 2.06 20.48
C VAL A 616 19.26 3.11 19.81
N VAL A 617 18.77 3.70 18.71
CA VAL A 617 19.46 4.77 18.00
C VAL A 617 18.78 6.11 18.29
N PHE A 618 19.57 7.05 18.79
CA PHE A 618 19.23 8.47 18.88
C PHE A 618 20.01 9.22 17.82
N ASP A 619 19.29 9.61 16.78
CA ASP A 619 19.84 10.28 15.62
C ASP A 619 19.76 11.80 15.78
N ASP A 620 20.86 12.48 15.45
CA ASP A 620 21.10 13.92 15.51
C ASP A 620 20.90 14.55 16.90
N VAL A 621 21.60 14.02 17.90
CA VAL A 621 21.56 14.55 19.28
C VAL A 621 22.36 15.85 19.38
N TRP A 622 21.69 16.93 19.75
CA TRP A 622 22.27 18.27 19.92
C TRP A 622 22.81 18.51 21.34
N ASP A 623 22.11 17.99 22.35
CA ASP A 623 22.43 18.16 23.76
C ASP A 623 22.27 16.84 24.52
N ILE A 624 23.08 16.66 25.57
CA ILE A 624 23.04 15.49 26.44
C ILE A 624 21.80 15.45 27.34
N GLU A 625 21.12 16.58 27.55
CA GLU A 625 19.88 16.68 28.33
C GLU A 625 18.85 15.60 27.96
N VAL A 626 18.72 15.30 26.67
CA VAL A 626 17.84 14.23 26.15
C VAL A 626 18.14 12.88 26.81
N TRP A 627 19.41 12.54 26.98
CA TRP A 627 19.82 11.30 27.64
C TRP A 627 19.59 11.35 29.15
N ASN A 628 19.89 12.48 29.78
CA ASN A 628 19.76 12.66 31.22
C ASN A 628 18.32 12.45 31.69
N GLU A 629 17.34 12.85 30.89
CA GLU A 629 15.91 12.62 31.14
C GLU A 629 15.48 11.18 30.84
N LEU A 630 16.05 10.57 29.79
CA LEU A 630 15.63 9.24 29.32
C LEU A 630 16.26 8.06 30.07
N ARG A 631 17.46 8.24 30.64
CA ARG A 631 18.29 7.13 31.15
C ARG A 631 17.59 6.20 32.14
N THR A 632 16.59 6.69 32.88
CA THR A 632 15.80 5.89 33.83
C THR A 632 14.97 4.80 33.14
N ALA A 633 14.59 5.01 31.88
CA ALA A 633 13.84 4.04 31.09
C ALA A 633 14.71 2.91 30.49
N PHE A 634 16.05 2.96 30.65
CA PHE A 634 16.97 2.02 30.02
C PHE A 634 17.63 1.09 31.05
N PRO A 635 17.08 -0.13 31.25
CA PRO A 635 17.60 -1.06 32.24
C PRO A 635 18.97 -1.64 31.86
N ASN A 636 19.88 -1.71 32.82
CA ASN A 636 21.18 -2.37 32.65
C ASN A 636 21.15 -3.80 33.19
N ASP A 637 20.55 -4.71 32.42
CA ASP A 637 20.44 -6.13 32.77
C ASP A 637 21.74 -6.93 32.53
N LYS A 638 22.87 -6.24 32.27
CA LYS A 638 24.17 -6.85 31.94
C LYS A 638 24.10 -7.86 30.80
N ASN A 639 23.23 -7.61 29.83
CA ASN A 639 22.96 -8.51 28.71
C ASN A 639 23.62 -8.07 27.39
N GLY A 640 24.46 -7.04 27.41
CA GLY A 640 25.13 -6.49 26.22
C GLY A 640 24.26 -5.53 25.40
N SER A 641 23.28 -4.86 26.02
CA SER A 641 22.47 -3.84 25.33
C SER A 641 23.31 -2.62 24.91
N ARG A 642 22.87 -1.95 23.84
CA ARG A 642 23.62 -0.86 23.19
C ARG A 642 22.74 0.34 22.87
N ILE A 643 23.34 1.51 22.89
CA ILE A 643 22.70 2.75 22.44
C ILE A 643 23.65 3.45 21.48
N ILE A 644 23.16 3.88 20.31
CA ILE A 644 23.94 4.66 19.34
C ILE A 644 23.48 6.09 19.39
N PHE A 645 24.40 7.03 19.56
CA PHE A 645 24.15 8.45 19.37
C PHE A 645 24.81 8.89 18.07
N THR A 646 24.12 9.62 17.21
CA THR A 646 24.78 10.41 16.17
C THR A 646 24.77 11.87 16.60
N SER A 647 25.92 12.55 16.59
CA SER A 647 25.99 13.96 16.98
C SER A 647 27.03 14.72 16.18
N ARG A 648 26.81 16.03 16.04
CA ARG A 648 27.77 16.97 15.44
C ARG A 648 28.83 17.41 16.44
N PHE A 649 28.49 17.38 17.73
CA PHE A 649 29.29 18.00 18.76
C PHE A 649 30.01 16.93 19.59
N SER A 650 31.33 17.06 19.70
CA SER A 650 32.13 16.10 20.46
C SER A 650 31.94 16.19 21.97
N ASN A 651 31.44 17.33 22.48
CA ASN A 651 31.13 17.51 23.90
C ASN A 651 29.96 16.61 24.35
N VAL A 652 28.93 16.44 23.51
CA VAL A 652 27.81 15.51 23.79
C VAL A 652 28.35 14.11 24.07
N ALA A 653 29.37 13.68 23.32
CA ALA A 653 29.96 12.36 23.48
C ALA A 653 30.85 12.21 24.73
N SER A 654 31.44 13.30 25.25
CA SER A 654 32.24 13.27 26.48
C SER A 654 31.43 13.31 27.77
N GLU A 655 30.17 13.75 27.70
CA GLU A 655 29.30 13.93 28.86
C GLU A 655 28.41 12.71 29.15
N VAL A 656 28.42 11.70 28.26
CA VAL A 656 27.55 10.54 28.36
C VAL A 656 27.99 9.57 29.47
N GLN A 657 27.11 9.34 30.45
CA GLN A 657 27.25 8.22 31.39
C GLN A 657 27.13 6.88 30.63
N TYR A 658 28.06 5.94 30.87
CA TYR A 658 28.23 4.71 30.05
C TYR A 658 28.77 4.94 28.63
N GLY A 659 29.29 6.13 28.32
CA GLY A 659 29.93 6.44 27.05
C GLY A 659 31.31 5.79 26.94
N GLY A 660 31.50 4.95 25.93
CA GLY A 660 32.86 4.58 25.51
C GLY A 660 33.46 5.63 24.57
N GLU A 661 34.68 5.41 24.08
CA GLU A 661 35.40 6.37 23.21
C GLU A 661 34.55 6.81 21.99
N PRO A 662 34.44 8.09 21.64
CA PRO A 662 33.64 8.51 20.49
C PRO A 662 34.19 7.99 19.16
N HIS A 663 33.34 7.38 18.35
CA HIS A 663 33.66 6.97 17.00
C HIS A 663 33.59 8.20 16.08
N LYS A 664 34.74 8.85 15.88
CA LYS A 664 34.87 10.00 15.00
C LYS A 664 34.91 9.55 13.55
N ILE A 665 33.82 9.78 12.81
CA ILE A 665 33.73 9.39 11.40
C ILE A 665 34.75 10.16 10.56
N ARG A 666 35.52 9.45 9.75
CA ARG A 666 36.47 10.06 8.81
C ARG A 666 35.77 10.67 7.60
N ARG A 667 36.48 11.55 6.88
CA ARG A 667 36.09 12.00 5.54
C ARG A 667 36.30 10.85 4.53
N LEU A 668 35.57 10.91 3.42
CA LEU A 668 35.84 10.05 2.27
C LEU A 668 37.22 10.38 1.69
N THR A 669 37.93 9.34 1.26
CA THR A 669 39.13 9.47 0.43
C THR A 669 38.78 10.08 -0.93
N VAL A 670 39.78 10.51 -1.71
CA VAL A 670 39.52 11.10 -3.03
C VAL A 670 38.88 10.07 -3.95
N GLU A 671 39.32 8.82 -3.85
CA GLU A 671 38.86 7.67 -4.59
C GLU A 671 37.40 7.34 -4.24
N GLU A 672 37.08 7.20 -2.94
CA GLU A 672 35.69 7.00 -2.49
C GLU A 672 34.78 8.18 -2.87
N SER A 673 35.32 9.41 -2.84
CA SER A 673 34.58 10.61 -3.22
C SER A 673 34.21 10.61 -4.69
N PHE A 674 35.15 10.22 -5.55
CA PHE A 674 34.91 10.13 -6.98
C PHE A 674 33.99 8.98 -7.34
N GLU A 675 34.15 7.83 -6.69
CA GLU A 675 33.23 6.70 -6.87
C GLU A 675 31.79 7.07 -6.48
N LEU A 676 31.59 7.80 -5.37
CA LEU A 676 30.28 8.31 -4.99
C LEU A 676 29.73 9.30 -6.02
N LEU A 677 30.56 10.21 -6.50
CA LEU A 677 30.19 11.20 -7.52
C LEU A 677 29.75 10.49 -8.81
N GLN A 678 30.56 9.56 -9.32
CA GLN A 678 30.26 8.79 -10.53
C GLN A 678 28.93 8.05 -10.41
N LYS A 679 28.74 7.26 -9.34
CA LYS A 679 27.51 6.48 -9.16
C LYS A 679 26.27 7.34 -9.05
N LYS A 680 26.41 8.58 -8.55
CA LYS A 680 25.31 9.54 -8.45
C LYS A 680 25.03 10.29 -9.76
N VAL A 681 26.02 10.49 -10.62
CA VAL A 681 25.87 11.18 -11.91
C VAL A 681 25.40 10.22 -13.01
N PHE A 682 26.07 9.07 -13.15
CA PHE A 682 25.86 8.13 -14.27
C PHE A 682 24.99 6.92 -13.88
N GLY A 683 24.81 6.66 -12.59
CA GLY A 683 24.13 5.46 -12.09
C GLY A 683 25.12 4.36 -11.65
N GLU A 684 24.60 3.28 -11.06
CA GLU A 684 25.43 2.21 -10.46
C GLU A 684 26.12 1.30 -11.49
N GLU A 685 25.53 1.17 -12.68
CA GLU A 685 25.98 0.23 -13.73
C GLU A 685 26.81 0.91 -14.83
N GLU A 686 26.79 2.26 -14.90
CA GLU A 686 27.46 3.03 -15.94
C GLU A 686 28.77 3.64 -15.43
N GLU A 687 29.83 3.53 -16.24
CA GLU A 687 31.13 4.12 -15.94
C GLU A 687 31.23 5.56 -16.43
N CYS A 688 32.01 6.38 -15.71
CA CYS A 688 32.31 7.74 -16.14
C CYS A 688 33.05 7.72 -17.48
N PRO A 689 32.59 8.45 -18.51
CA PRO A 689 33.32 8.56 -19.77
C PRO A 689 34.76 9.01 -19.55
N GLN A 690 35.71 8.37 -20.25
CA GLN A 690 37.14 8.61 -20.04
C GLN A 690 37.54 10.09 -20.20
N ALA A 691 36.86 10.82 -21.08
CA ALA A 691 37.06 12.26 -21.29
C ALA A 691 36.67 13.13 -20.07
N LEU A 692 35.73 12.67 -19.23
CA LEU A 692 35.27 13.38 -18.03
C LEU A 692 35.93 12.88 -16.75
N HIS A 693 36.72 11.81 -16.82
CA HIS A 693 37.29 11.15 -15.64
C HIS A 693 38.20 12.09 -14.82
N GLU A 694 39.17 12.75 -15.47
CA GLU A 694 40.09 13.67 -14.78
C GLU A 694 39.35 14.87 -14.15
N LEU A 695 38.32 15.35 -14.85
CA LEU A 695 37.51 16.48 -14.45
C LEU A 695 36.59 16.14 -13.27
N GLY A 696 35.93 14.98 -13.33
CA GLY A 696 35.15 14.43 -12.23
C GLY A 696 36.02 14.17 -10.99
N MET A 697 37.24 13.64 -11.16
CA MET A 697 38.21 13.51 -10.07
C MET A 697 38.59 14.87 -9.47
N ALA A 698 38.81 15.89 -10.29
CA ALA A 698 39.10 17.25 -9.84
C ALA A 698 37.92 17.84 -9.04
N ILE A 699 36.68 17.66 -9.50
CA ILE A 699 35.46 18.09 -8.81
C ILE A 699 35.31 17.36 -7.47
N ALA A 700 35.48 16.03 -7.45
CA ALA A 700 35.41 15.22 -6.24
C ALA A 700 36.43 15.67 -5.18
N LYS A 701 37.67 15.94 -5.61
CA LYS A 701 38.74 16.47 -4.75
C LYS A 701 38.35 17.83 -4.15
N LYS A 702 37.69 18.69 -4.91
CA LYS A 702 37.23 20.01 -4.44
C LYS A 702 36.09 19.89 -3.40
N CYS A 703 35.32 18.81 -3.41
CA CYS A 703 34.30 18.52 -2.38
C CYS A 703 34.88 18.05 -1.04
N ARG A 704 36.21 17.83 -0.95
CA ARG A 704 36.96 17.51 0.28
C ARG A 704 36.40 16.33 1.10
N GLY A 705 35.88 15.32 0.41
CA GLY A 705 35.41 14.09 1.05
C GLY A 705 34.15 14.25 1.90
N LEU A 706 33.32 15.26 1.62
CA LEU A 706 32.01 15.45 2.24
C LEU A 706 30.91 14.82 1.38
N PRO A 707 30.25 13.73 1.84
CA PRO A 707 29.18 13.06 1.10
C PRO A 707 28.07 13.99 0.63
N LEU A 708 27.54 14.87 1.49
CA LEU A 708 26.45 15.77 1.09
C LEU A 708 26.86 16.74 -0.02
N ALA A 709 28.08 17.30 0.04
CA ALA A 709 28.58 18.19 -0.99
C ALA A 709 28.72 17.46 -2.34
N LEU A 710 29.23 16.22 -2.32
CA LEU A 710 29.34 15.36 -3.51
C LEU A 710 27.98 15.05 -4.12
N VAL A 711 27.00 14.69 -3.30
CA VAL A 711 25.65 14.32 -3.74
C VAL A 711 24.90 15.52 -4.36
N VAL A 712 25.04 16.70 -3.76
CA VAL A 712 24.46 17.95 -4.29
C VAL A 712 25.12 18.32 -5.62
N VAL A 713 26.46 18.24 -5.72
CA VAL A 713 27.19 18.51 -6.96
C VAL A 713 26.83 17.50 -8.04
N ALA A 714 26.73 16.22 -7.71
CA ALA A 714 26.29 15.17 -8.63
C ALA A 714 24.90 15.47 -9.21
N GLY A 715 23.99 15.97 -8.37
CA GLY A 715 22.64 16.34 -8.81
C GLY A 715 22.63 17.47 -9.84
N VAL A 716 23.60 18.39 -9.80
CA VAL A 716 23.78 19.41 -10.84
C VAL A 716 24.34 18.79 -12.11
N LEU A 717 25.44 18.04 -11.98
CA LEU A 717 26.14 17.40 -13.10
C LEU A 717 25.26 16.42 -13.87
N ALA A 718 24.33 15.74 -13.20
CA ALA A 718 23.36 14.84 -13.83
C ALA A 718 22.35 15.55 -14.74
N THR A 719 22.21 16.87 -14.62
CA THR A 719 21.29 17.69 -15.44
C THR A 719 21.97 18.45 -16.56
N ILE A 720 23.30 18.44 -16.59
CA ILE A 720 24.11 19.09 -17.61
C ILE A 720 24.46 18.02 -18.66
N GLU A 721 24.42 18.37 -19.95
CA GLU A 721 24.90 17.48 -21.01
C GLU A 721 26.33 17.01 -20.69
N HIS A 722 26.68 15.76 -21.02
CA HIS A 722 28.00 15.17 -20.77
C HIS A 722 29.09 15.74 -21.71
N ASP A 723 29.08 17.06 -21.90
CA ASP A 723 30.03 17.85 -22.65
C ASP A 723 31.18 18.29 -21.74
N ILE A 724 32.40 18.09 -22.24
CA ILE A 724 33.63 18.39 -21.51
C ILE A 724 33.76 19.88 -21.18
N CYS A 725 33.35 20.78 -22.09
CA CYS A 725 33.48 22.22 -21.91
C CYS A 725 32.59 22.70 -20.75
N VAL A 726 31.40 22.14 -20.61
CA VAL A 726 30.45 22.56 -19.56
C VAL A 726 30.88 22.04 -18.18
N TRP A 727 31.45 20.84 -18.12
CA TRP A 727 32.07 20.35 -16.89
C TRP A 727 33.32 21.15 -16.52
N GLU A 728 34.10 21.62 -17.51
CA GLU A 728 35.28 22.46 -17.29
C GLU A 728 34.87 23.80 -16.69
N GLU A 729 33.87 24.46 -17.29
CA GLU A 729 33.28 25.69 -16.77
C GLU A 729 32.74 25.51 -15.35
N PHE A 730 32.02 24.41 -15.09
CA PHE A 730 31.54 24.10 -13.74
C PHE A 730 32.70 23.92 -12.76
N ALA A 731 33.75 23.18 -13.13
CA ALA A 731 34.92 23.01 -12.28
C ALA A 731 35.66 24.34 -12.03
N GLU A 732 35.72 25.24 -13.00
CA GLU A 732 36.31 26.58 -12.87
C GLU A 732 35.48 27.47 -11.93
N SER A 733 34.15 27.46 -12.05
CA SER A 733 33.23 28.20 -11.16
C SER A 733 33.41 27.82 -9.68
N PHE A 734 33.74 26.56 -9.42
CA PHE A 734 34.07 26.03 -8.10
C PHE A 734 35.40 26.61 -7.53
N THR A 735 36.25 27.13 -8.40
CA THR A 735 37.60 27.64 -8.07
C THR A 735 37.59 29.14 -7.75
N LEU A 736 36.75 29.92 -8.45
CA LEU A 736 36.66 31.38 -8.31
C LEU A 736 36.12 31.84 -6.94
N THR A 737 35.43 30.97 -6.21
CA THR A 737 34.77 31.26 -4.91
C THR A 737 35.60 30.83 -3.67
N MET A 738 36.88 30.46 -3.84
CA MET A 738 37.75 29.95 -2.78
C MET A 738 38.36 31.04 -1.85
N VAL A 739 37.59 31.55 -0.88
CA VAL A 739 38.14 32.20 0.33
C VAL A 739 37.59 31.51 1.60
N SER A 740 38.50 31.01 2.44
CA SER A 740 38.32 30.33 3.75
C SER A 740 37.60 28.95 3.78
N GLY A 741 38.02 28.12 4.75
CA GLY A 741 37.82 26.65 4.78
C GLY A 741 36.63 26.12 5.58
N ALA A 742 35.72 26.96 6.09
CA ALA A 742 34.60 26.52 6.93
C ALA A 742 33.30 26.21 6.16
N ASP A 743 33.07 26.83 4.99
CA ASP A 743 31.77 26.83 4.32
C ASP A 743 31.74 26.02 3.00
N GLN A 744 32.47 24.90 2.89
CA GLN A 744 32.54 24.13 1.64
C GLN A 744 31.19 23.55 1.20
N CYS A 745 30.40 23.02 2.13
CA CYS A 745 29.06 22.49 1.82
C CYS A 745 28.09 23.62 1.42
N LYS A 746 28.17 24.77 2.09
CA LYS A 746 27.38 25.96 1.75
C LYS A 746 27.68 26.45 0.34
N LYS A 747 28.95 26.46 -0.07
CA LYS A 747 29.35 26.80 -1.44
C LYS A 747 28.83 25.81 -2.49
N SER A 748 28.90 24.51 -2.20
CA SER A 748 28.30 23.48 -3.08
C SER A 748 26.78 23.69 -3.23
N LEU A 749 26.10 24.10 -2.15
CA LEU A 749 24.68 24.45 -2.18
C LEU A 749 24.39 25.75 -2.94
N GLU A 750 25.22 26.79 -2.77
CA GLU A 750 25.15 28.05 -3.52
C GLU A 750 25.26 27.79 -5.02
N LEU A 751 26.28 27.05 -5.44
CA LEU A 751 26.49 26.67 -6.84
C LEU A 751 25.32 25.83 -7.37
N SER A 752 24.84 24.85 -6.60
CA SER A 752 23.67 24.05 -7.00
C SER A 752 22.42 24.90 -7.17
N PHE A 753 22.21 25.87 -6.29
CA PHE A 753 21.09 26.80 -6.35
C PHE A 753 21.19 27.78 -7.53
N GLU A 754 22.40 28.21 -7.90
CA GLU A 754 22.64 29.05 -9.06
C GLU A 754 22.24 28.34 -10.36
N HIS A 755 22.59 27.05 -10.48
CA HIS A 755 22.31 26.21 -11.65
C HIS A 755 20.86 25.66 -11.71
N LEU A 756 20.02 25.91 -10.70
CA LEU A 756 18.60 25.55 -10.77
C LEU A 756 17.86 26.42 -11.80
N PRO A 757 16.92 25.84 -12.57
CA PRO A 757 15.92 26.60 -13.31
C PRO A 757 15.14 27.58 -12.41
N TYR A 758 14.73 28.72 -12.96
CA TYR A 758 14.07 29.79 -12.18
C TYR A 758 12.86 29.29 -11.39
N HIS A 759 11.96 28.54 -12.02
CA HIS A 759 10.75 28.00 -11.39
C HIS A 759 11.04 27.05 -10.20
N LEU A 760 12.16 26.32 -10.22
CA LEU A 760 12.54 25.43 -9.12
C LEU A 760 13.16 26.17 -7.92
N LYS A 761 13.74 27.36 -8.12
CA LYS A 761 14.34 28.14 -7.03
C LYS A 761 13.30 28.52 -5.99
N GLU A 762 12.13 28.98 -6.44
CA GLU A 762 11.03 29.37 -5.55
C GLU A 762 10.44 28.16 -4.82
N CYS A 763 10.25 27.05 -5.53
CA CYS A 763 9.79 25.78 -4.97
C CYS A 763 10.72 25.26 -3.85
N LEU A 764 12.05 25.32 -4.06
CA LEU A 764 13.04 24.92 -3.07
C LEU A 764 13.09 25.86 -1.87
N LEU A 765 13.06 27.18 -2.08
CA LEU A 765 13.07 28.16 -0.98
C LEU A 765 11.82 28.05 -0.09
N TYR A 766 10.69 27.59 -0.65
CA TYR A 766 9.46 27.41 0.10
C TYR A 766 9.55 26.36 1.21
N PHE A 767 10.53 25.44 1.16
CA PHE A 767 10.79 24.53 2.28
C PHE A 767 11.14 25.25 3.59
N ALA A 768 11.67 26.49 3.52
CA ALA A 768 11.94 27.30 4.69
C ALA A 768 10.66 27.67 5.49
N ALA A 769 9.47 27.50 4.92
CA ALA A 769 8.19 27.72 5.59
C ALA A 769 7.83 26.64 6.62
N PHE A 770 8.47 25.47 6.55
CA PHE A 770 8.21 24.31 7.39
C PHE A 770 9.20 24.21 8.56
N ARG A 771 9.00 23.24 9.45
CA ARG A 771 9.98 22.95 10.51
C ARG A 771 11.16 22.15 9.96
N GLU A 772 12.30 22.31 10.63
CA GLU A 772 13.49 21.48 10.38
C GLU A 772 13.13 20.00 10.60
N ASP A 773 13.64 19.12 9.73
CA ASP A 773 13.40 17.67 9.71
C ASP A 773 11.93 17.23 9.56
N GLU A 774 11.01 18.15 9.28
CA GLU A 774 9.60 17.81 9.08
C GLU A 774 9.41 17.01 7.78
N LYS A 775 8.75 15.85 7.91
CA LYS A 775 8.29 15.07 6.74
C LYS A 775 7.02 15.70 6.18
N ILE A 776 7.16 16.39 5.05
CA ILE A 776 6.10 17.12 4.38
C ILE A 776 5.34 16.19 3.43
N GLY A 777 4.00 16.22 3.48
CA GLY A 777 3.17 15.50 2.51
C GLY A 777 3.33 16.07 1.11
N ALA A 778 3.76 15.25 0.15
CA ALA A 778 4.08 15.71 -1.21
C ALA A 778 2.88 16.36 -1.92
N LYS A 779 1.69 15.76 -1.79
CA LYS A 779 0.44 16.36 -2.32
C LYS A 779 0.18 17.75 -1.73
N LYS A 780 0.39 17.92 -0.42
CA LYS A 780 0.21 19.20 0.26
C LYS A 780 1.21 20.23 -0.27
N LEU A 781 2.50 19.86 -0.36
CA LEU A 781 3.53 20.75 -0.88
C LEU A 781 3.24 21.21 -2.32
N MET A 782 2.85 20.29 -3.19
CA MET A 782 2.50 20.61 -4.59
C MET A 782 1.29 21.56 -4.67
N CYS A 783 0.23 21.31 -3.89
CA CYS A 783 -0.90 22.23 -3.83
C CYS A 783 -0.50 23.63 -3.36
N LEU A 784 0.46 23.74 -2.43
CA LEU A 784 0.98 25.04 -1.98
C LEU A 784 1.78 25.74 -3.07
N TRP A 785 2.62 25.02 -3.81
CA TRP A 785 3.35 25.61 -4.94
C TRP A 785 2.42 26.10 -6.04
N ILE A 786 1.34 25.38 -6.33
CA ILE A 786 0.32 25.80 -7.29
C ILE A 786 -0.39 27.06 -6.79
N ALA A 787 -0.84 27.06 -5.54
CA ALA A 787 -1.54 28.21 -4.95
C ALA A 787 -0.64 29.46 -4.88
N GLU A 788 0.66 29.29 -4.62
CA GLU A 788 1.62 30.40 -4.56
C GLU A 788 2.03 30.92 -5.96
N GLY A 789 1.55 30.27 -7.03
CA GLY A 789 1.86 30.62 -8.41
C GLY A 789 3.28 30.24 -8.85
N PHE A 790 3.95 29.33 -8.14
CA PHE A 790 5.29 28.85 -8.52
C PHE A 790 5.24 27.86 -9.70
N VAL A 791 4.08 27.26 -9.94
CA VAL A 791 3.88 26.27 -10.99
C VAL A 791 3.33 26.95 -12.23
N GLU A 792 4.06 26.83 -13.34
CA GLU A 792 3.67 27.39 -14.62
C GLU A 792 2.39 26.73 -15.16
N ILE A 793 1.47 27.56 -15.67
CA ILE A 793 0.23 27.07 -16.31
C ILE A 793 0.55 26.78 -17.77
N ILE A 794 0.58 25.49 -18.13
CA ILE A 794 0.87 25.02 -19.49
C ILE A 794 -0.44 24.53 -20.13
N GLU A 795 -0.78 25.06 -21.29
CA GLU A 795 -2.00 24.69 -22.02
C GLU A 795 -1.99 23.19 -22.37
N GLY A 796 -3.02 22.45 -21.93
CA GLY A 796 -3.15 21.01 -22.15
C GLY A 796 -2.51 20.11 -21.08
N GLU A 797 -1.78 20.65 -20.11
CA GLU A 797 -1.27 19.90 -18.95
C GLU A 797 -1.99 20.30 -17.65
N LYS A 798 -2.14 19.35 -16.71
CA LYS A 798 -2.68 19.67 -15.38
C LYS A 798 -1.59 20.28 -14.52
N SER A 799 -1.92 21.32 -13.75
CA SER A 799 -0.99 21.98 -12.82
C SER A 799 -0.36 21.01 -11.82
N GLU A 800 -1.09 19.97 -11.41
CA GLU A 800 -0.62 18.93 -10.51
C GLU A 800 0.47 18.07 -11.15
N ASP A 801 0.36 17.78 -12.45
CA ASP A 801 1.36 17.02 -13.18
C ASP A 801 2.65 17.84 -13.34
N VAL A 802 2.53 19.16 -13.59
CA VAL A 802 3.68 20.08 -13.65
C VAL A 802 4.35 20.20 -12.28
N ALA A 803 3.57 20.35 -11.20
CA ALA A 803 4.09 20.38 -9.83
C ALA A 803 4.80 19.08 -9.44
N GLU A 804 4.29 17.93 -9.88
CA GLU A 804 4.93 16.63 -9.66
C GLU A 804 6.25 16.54 -10.44
N LYS A 805 6.30 17.02 -11.69
CA LYS A 805 7.56 17.12 -12.45
C LYS A 805 8.60 17.97 -11.71
N TYR A 806 8.20 19.12 -11.15
CA TYR A 806 9.11 19.99 -10.38
C TYR A 806 9.65 19.30 -9.13
N LEU A 807 8.78 18.60 -8.38
CA LEU A 807 9.20 17.83 -7.21
C LEU A 807 10.19 16.72 -7.61
N MET A 808 9.91 16.01 -8.70
CA MET A 808 10.78 14.94 -9.19
C MET A 808 12.13 15.48 -9.70
N ASP A 809 12.18 16.66 -10.31
CA ASP A 809 13.44 17.30 -10.71
C ASP A 809 14.29 17.69 -9.49
N LEU A 810 13.68 18.30 -8.46
CA LEU A 810 14.38 18.60 -7.20
C LEU A 810 14.89 17.33 -6.49
N ILE A 811 14.18 16.21 -6.60
CA ILE A 811 14.62 14.89 -6.11
C ILE A 811 15.78 14.36 -6.97
N GLY A 812 15.67 14.44 -8.30
CA GLY A 812 16.73 14.03 -9.23
C GLY A 812 18.03 14.81 -9.03
N ARG A 813 17.92 16.08 -8.62
CA ARG A 813 19.04 16.95 -8.24
C ARG A 813 19.57 16.72 -6.83
N ASN A 814 19.05 15.72 -6.11
CA ASN A 814 19.39 15.38 -4.72
C ASN A 814 19.22 16.53 -3.71
N LEU A 815 18.37 17.53 -4.01
CA LEU A 815 18.08 18.65 -3.10
C LEU A 815 16.89 18.32 -2.19
N VAL A 816 16.01 17.42 -2.63
CA VAL A 816 14.86 16.93 -1.88
C VAL A 816 14.97 15.42 -1.70
N MET A 817 14.77 14.95 -0.46
CA MET A 817 14.79 13.53 -0.11
C MET A 817 13.38 12.95 -0.05
N VAL A 818 13.26 11.71 -0.50
CA VAL A 818 12.01 10.94 -0.44
C VAL A 818 11.88 10.32 0.95
N GLY A 819 10.78 10.62 1.66
CA GLY A 819 10.49 10.06 2.97
C GLY A 819 9.67 8.77 2.92
N LYS A 820 8.61 8.73 2.11
CA LYS A 820 7.75 7.55 1.90
C LYS A 820 7.21 7.58 0.47
N ASN A 821 7.08 6.40 -0.14
CA ASN A 821 6.39 6.22 -1.41
C ASN A 821 4.89 5.95 -1.19
N ARG A 822 4.07 6.22 -2.21
CA ARG A 822 2.67 5.77 -2.22
C ARG A 822 2.63 4.29 -2.65
N SER A 823 1.61 3.57 -2.23
CA SER A 823 1.38 2.16 -2.61
C SER A 823 1.18 1.98 -4.12
N ILE A 824 0.74 3.03 -4.81
CA ILE A 824 0.47 3.09 -6.26
C ILE A 824 1.62 3.73 -7.07
N GLY A 825 2.80 3.91 -6.46
CA GLY A 825 3.91 4.65 -7.06
C GLY A 825 3.88 6.17 -6.78
N GLY A 826 5.03 6.82 -6.95
CA GLY A 826 5.22 8.25 -6.65
C GLY A 826 5.47 8.58 -5.17
N VAL A 827 5.72 9.85 -4.89
CA VAL A 827 6.15 10.34 -3.56
C VAL A 827 4.94 10.63 -2.66
N LYS A 828 4.91 10.06 -1.46
CA LYS A 828 3.90 10.33 -0.41
C LYS A 828 4.35 11.45 0.51
N THR A 829 5.58 11.38 1.00
CA THR A 829 6.19 12.41 1.86
C THR A 829 7.61 12.68 1.42
N CYS A 830 8.05 13.93 1.52
CA CYS A 830 9.41 14.39 1.20
C CYS A 830 9.94 15.30 2.32
N TYR A 831 11.24 15.55 2.34
CA TYR A 831 11.93 16.41 3.29
C TYR A 831 13.25 16.89 2.68
N ILE A 832 13.87 17.92 3.26
CA ILE A 832 15.20 18.40 2.85
C ILE A 832 16.20 18.20 3.99
N HIS A 833 17.48 18.09 3.65
CA HIS A 833 18.54 17.92 4.64
C HIS A 833 18.71 19.21 5.44
N ASP A 834 19.00 19.13 6.74
CA ASP A 834 19.20 20.30 7.63
C ASP A 834 20.10 21.42 7.04
N LEU A 835 21.23 21.09 6.41
CA LEU A 835 22.13 22.05 5.76
C LEU A 835 21.48 22.71 4.52
N ILE A 836 20.63 21.99 3.80
CA ILE A 836 19.83 22.53 2.69
C ILE A 836 18.74 23.45 3.26
N PHE A 837 18.13 23.06 4.38
CA PHE A 837 17.11 23.87 5.07
C PHE A 837 17.69 25.19 5.58
N GLU A 838 18.82 25.16 6.27
CA GLU A 838 19.50 26.37 6.75
C GLU A 838 19.97 27.27 5.60
N PHE A 839 20.44 26.67 4.50
CA PHE A 839 20.72 27.41 3.27
C PHE A 839 19.46 28.10 2.71
N CYS A 840 18.34 27.37 2.57
CA CYS A 840 17.08 27.91 2.04
C CYS A 840 16.53 29.02 2.94
N LYS A 841 16.58 28.84 4.26
CA LYS A 841 16.17 29.83 5.27
C LYS A 841 17.01 31.11 5.18
N GLY A 842 18.33 30.97 5.09
CA GLY A 842 19.24 32.10 4.88
C GLY A 842 18.95 32.85 3.58
N LYS A 843 18.80 32.12 2.46
CA LYS A 843 18.50 32.71 1.15
C LYS A 843 17.11 33.33 1.05
N ALA A 844 16.10 32.73 1.68
CA ALA A 844 14.75 33.27 1.73
C ALA A 844 14.73 34.61 2.48
N LYS A 845 15.48 34.72 3.58
CA LYS A 845 15.64 35.98 4.33
C LYS A 845 16.38 37.03 3.51
N GLU A 846 17.51 36.67 2.88
CA GLU A 846 18.30 37.56 2.01
C GLU A 846 17.44 38.15 0.88
N LYS A 847 16.61 37.33 0.25
CA LYS A 847 15.71 37.73 -0.84
C LYS A 847 14.39 38.36 -0.40
N LYS A 848 14.13 38.48 0.92
CA LYS A 848 12.82 38.85 1.48
C LYS A 848 11.66 38.02 0.90
N PHE A 849 11.95 36.75 0.58
CA PHE A 849 11.01 35.82 -0.06
C PHE A 849 9.94 35.34 0.91
N LEU A 850 10.32 35.07 2.16
CA LEU A 850 9.48 34.51 3.20
C LEU A 850 9.98 34.96 4.58
N GLN A 851 9.07 35.42 5.42
CA GLN A 851 9.31 35.62 6.85
C GLN A 851 8.73 34.45 7.64
N VAL A 852 9.48 33.91 8.61
CA VAL A 852 9.01 32.85 9.52
C VAL A 852 9.00 33.41 10.93
N LEU A 853 7.87 33.28 11.63
CA LEU A 853 7.70 33.67 13.03
C LEU A 853 7.46 32.43 13.90
N ARG A 854 8.22 32.30 14.98
CA ARG A 854 8.16 31.18 15.92
C ARG A 854 7.70 31.65 17.29
N GLY A 855 6.60 31.07 17.77
CA GLY A 855 6.10 31.32 19.12
C GLY A 855 5.53 32.74 19.33
N TYR A 856 5.02 32.97 20.54
CA TYR A 856 4.29 34.19 20.89
C TYR A 856 5.21 35.42 21.01
N ASP A 857 6.46 35.25 21.47
CA ASP A 857 7.37 36.37 21.71
C ASP A 857 7.79 37.06 20.41
N GLU A 858 8.16 36.29 19.38
CA GLU A 858 8.47 36.83 18.04
C GLU A 858 7.25 37.51 17.41
N LEU A 859 6.04 36.94 17.59
CA LEU A 859 4.78 37.53 17.14
C LEU A 859 4.45 38.85 17.85
N SER A 860 4.72 38.94 19.15
CA SER A 860 4.40 40.12 19.98
C SER A 860 5.28 41.34 19.67
N THR A 861 6.49 41.09 19.17
CA THR A 861 7.46 42.13 18.79
C THR A 861 7.45 42.43 17.29
N PHE A 862 6.63 41.72 16.51
CA PHE A 862 6.58 41.85 15.06
C PHE A 862 6.01 43.21 14.64
N ASN A 863 6.90 44.11 14.20
CA ASN A 863 6.58 45.43 13.67
C ASN A 863 7.40 45.66 12.39
N GLU A 864 6.96 45.15 11.23
CA GLU A 864 7.69 45.28 9.96
C GLU A 864 6.74 45.32 8.72
N PRO A 865 7.19 45.76 7.51
CA PRO A 865 6.54 46.78 6.68
C PRO A 865 5.43 46.26 5.72
N PRO A 866 4.70 47.16 5.02
CA PRO A 866 3.52 46.83 4.19
C PRO A 866 3.73 45.86 3.00
N ASN A 867 4.96 45.42 2.74
CA ASN A 867 5.35 44.73 1.50
C ASN A 867 6.05 43.38 1.75
N LEU A 868 5.57 42.58 2.71
CA LEU A 868 6.02 41.19 2.89
C LEU A 868 5.22 40.27 1.94
N PRO A 869 5.88 39.58 0.98
CA PRO A 869 5.16 38.71 0.04
C PRO A 869 4.58 37.46 0.71
N ARG A 870 5.28 36.88 1.70
CA ARG A 870 4.90 35.63 2.38
C ARG A 870 5.27 35.62 3.86
N LEU A 871 4.38 35.11 4.69
CA LEU A 871 4.54 34.96 6.14
C LEU A 871 4.17 33.55 6.58
N SER A 872 5.08 32.83 7.24
CA SER A 872 4.81 31.56 7.92
C SER A 872 4.81 31.78 9.43
N ILE A 873 3.76 31.30 10.11
CA ILE A 873 3.67 31.35 11.57
C ILE A 873 3.70 29.92 12.11
N CYS A 874 4.77 29.61 12.82
CA CYS A 874 4.94 28.36 13.54
C CYS A 874 4.60 28.58 15.02
N SER A 875 3.32 28.40 15.37
CA SER A 875 2.84 28.57 16.75
C SER A 875 2.03 27.36 17.23
N SER A 876 1.91 27.17 18.54
CA SER A 876 0.98 26.18 19.09
C SER A 876 -0.47 26.63 18.85
N GLY A 877 -1.45 25.72 18.83
CA GLY A 877 -2.86 26.12 18.64
C GLY A 877 -3.37 27.15 19.66
N LYS A 878 -2.78 27.18 20.86
CA LYS A 878 -3.06 28.20 21.89
C LYS A 878 -2.45 29.56 21.56
N ASP A 879 -1.26 29.58 20.95
CA ASP A 879 -0.56 30.80 20.57
C ASP A 879 -1.13 31.39 19.27
N PHE A 880 -1.61 30.56 18.35
CA PHE A 880 -2.33 30.97 17.15
C PHE A 880 -3.63 31.73 17.49
N MET A 881 -4.41 31.24 18.45
CA MET A 881 -5.62 31.94 18.89
C MET A 881 -5.29 33.32 19.49
N LYS A 882 -4.13 33.46 20.15
CA LYS A 882 -3.64 34.73 20.66
C LYS A 882 -3.09 35.65 19.55
N SER A 883 -2.56 35.11 18.46
CA SER A 883 -2.00 35.90 17.35
C SER A 883 -3.08 36.58 16.49
N LYS A 884 -4.30 36.04 16.44
CA LYS A 884 -5.46 36.67 15.77
C LYS A 884 -5.85 38.05 16.36
N LEU A 885 -5.45 38.34 17.60
CA LEU A 885 -5.66 39.66 18.21
C LEU A 885 -4.80 40.77 17.58
N PHE A 886 -3.68 40.42 16.95
CA PHE A 886 -2.70 41.38 16.43
C PHE A 886 -2.68 41.44 14.89
N CYS A 887 -3.15 40.39 14.20
CA CYS A 887 -3.26 40.35 12.76
C CYS A 887 -4.62 39.78 12.30
N PRO A 888 -5.68 40.59 12.22
CA PRO A 888 -7.04 40.12 11.93
C PRO A 888 -7.24 39.59 10.50
N HIS A 889 -6.31 39.84 9.58
CA HIS A 889 -6.36 39.42 8.17
C HIS A 889 -5.58 38.13 7.87
N LEU A 890 -5.11 37.41 8.90
CA LEU A 890 -4.25 36.23 8.71
C LEU A 890 -5.06 35.01 8.27
N VAL A 891 -4.81 34.53 7.05
CA VAL A 891 -5.43 33.33 6.47
C VAL A 891 -4.66 32.08 6.94
N LEU A 892 -5.40 31.07 7.38
CA LEU A 892 -4.90 29.84 7.99
C LEU A 892 -4.37 28.84 6.96
N ASN A 893 -3.15 28.36 7.16
CA ASN A 893 -2.68 27.10 6.57
C ASN A 893 -2.46 26.09 7.70
N LEU A 894 -3.42 25.19 7.89
CA LEU A 894 -3.47 24.26 9.02
C LEU A 894 -2.36 23.20 8.91
N GLY A 895 -1.23 23.46 9.56
CA GLY A 895 -0.22 22.46 9.90
C GLY A 895 -0.46 21.95 11.33
N ASN A 896 -0.94 20.71 11.45
CA ASN A 896 -0.91 19.92 12.69
C ASN A 896 -1.92 20.22 13.81
N ILE A 897 -3.16 20.62 13.51
CA ILE A 897 -4.25 20.53 14.49
C ILE A 897 -5.39 19.67 13.93
N ASN A 898 -5.64 18.53 14.58
CA ASN A 898 -6.86 17.73 14.39
C ASN A 898 -8.05 18.47 15.04
N LEU A 899 -8.56 19.51 14.39
CA LEU A 899 -9.88 20.06 14.71
C LEU A 899 -10.88 19.50 13.70
N ARG A 900 -11.96 18.91 14.23
CA ARG A 900 -13.05 18.35 13.42
C ARG A 900 -13.65 19.48 12.57
N LEU A 901 -13.78 19.24 11.26
CA LEU A 901 -14.33 20.14 10.24
C LEU A 901 -15.77 20.68 10.50
N LYS A 902 -16.37 20.45 11.66
CA LYS A 902 -17.72 20.91 12.02
C LYS A 902 -17.75 22.18 12.89
N GLU A 903 -16.61 22.77 13.21
CA GLU A 903 -16.52 23.93 14.14
C GLU A 903 -15.95 25.22 13.52
N LEU A 904 -15.74 25.27 12.19
CA LEU A 904 -15.36 26.52 11.52
C LEU A 904 -16.62 27.34 11.19
N PRO A 905 -16.65 28.66 11.48
CA PRO A 905 -17.71 29.54 11.02
C PRO A 905 -17.79 29.53 9.49
N THR A 906 -19.02 29.61 8.96
CA THR A 906 -19.35 29.56 7.53
C THR A 906 -18.64 30.65 6.69
N GLU A 907 -18.09 31.67 7.35
CA GLU A 907 -17.30 32.76 6.74
C GLU A 907 -15.89 32.33 6.29
N VAL A 908 -15.40 31.14 6.69
CA VAL A 908 -14.06 30.62 6.30
C VAL A 908 -14.09 29.80 5.00
N GLU A 909 -15.25 29.22 4.65
CA GLU A 909 -15.42 28.52 3.36
C GLU A 909 -15.33 29.48 2.16
N SER A 910 -15.66 30.76 2.37
CA SER A 910 -15.75 31.77 1.32
C SER A 910 -14.42 32.48 0.99
N LEU A 911 -13.32 32.16 1.69
CA LEU A 911 -12.01 32.81 1.52
C LEU A 911 -10.91 31.89 0.96
N LEU A 912 -11.28 30.71 0.44
CA LEU A 912 -10.35 29.80 -0.27
C LEU A 912 -10.14 30.13 -1.76
N CYS A 913 -10.61 31.30 -2.21
CA CYS A 913 -10.30 31.85 -3.53
C CYS A 913 -9.73 33.27 -3.37
N LEU A 914 -8.66 33.58 -4.11
CA LEU A 914 -7.82 34.80 -4.12
C LEU A 914 -6.62 34.65 -3.15
N ARG A 915 -5.41 34.32 -3.61
CA ARG A 915 -4.72 34.68 -4.85
C ARG A 915 -3.81 33.54 -5.30
#